data_AF-A0A9N7TSV7-F1
#
_entry.id   AF-A0A9N7TSV7-F1
#
_cell.length_a   1.000
_cell.length_b   1.000
_cell.length_c   1.000
_cell.angle_alpha   90.00
_cell.angle_beta   90.00
_cell.angle_gamma   90.00
#
_symmetry.space_group_name_H-M   'P 1'
#
loop_
_entity.id
_entity.type
_entity.pdbx_description
1 polymer ?
#
loop_
_entity_poly.entity_id
_entity_poly.type
_entity_poly.pdbx_seq_one_letter_code
_entity_poly.pdbx_strand_id
1 'polypeptide(L)'
;MTCQAVPLQAQSMLSNHLDHDPPSRPDATPVLSHRPPPPTRTHHKPPPRSWSTARAQCQRDTGSATSTTISPESATMDPPPRPPVYDPQTAIHGTATEALDLRARRSPSLNQTRLGEGSTGRTCTRTHPAGYCRYPLGIPQRVVAGYLQEAYLWTKQVLSIMEKSMILLQDVTDGSLYEGVAYGTYTTRSLFQYMFLVQRHFAISHFDHPWLLKHFAFLYRTILPGFQRTVAIADSNYNWFYGPESQLVFLDRYVLRNGSGNWLADVIHQNRVMEGPGQAGKGQRWCTLHTEFIWYDPSLISKPPSDFGTSQLHYFEDWGVVTYGSALPADTNNTFVSFKSGKLGGRAIFDIVHRNKYKEWIKGWRNFNAGHEHPDQNTFTFAPNGFPFITEALYGPKYTLLNNAVLFGSAVSGSCFKPWVGQVTETCDSKWLKYKVGLAADTQGRVEAAMERQGMVFIRAAPPCGHIHLDPDSPTRAMSAFFHNTELPFQGTKVDGVHGAFVSHGEDKYKMFWMDDTGYSNKGVIGYWNYPRGYPYNGSNYVNITMPLRYPYTRVAYIFFGPGVDIQSFSLRGDDQRVDIYLATKDHTYTIYLLTGDVTSKPLFSMVLLNNKKIVFEKAADAVDSSPEEVEEYVNVMEDNLQHVKPVFQQMERHILGRVLNTNSFRKTAERLLQFSDKKKTEEVIEKMFAMSKKQGKGKGGKKVNLGEKLSESLPDIFAQIEVNEKKQRQKTSKRTYEDSPEEGDSDSRAFMDYTDSRKNRKGGFVKGRKFKEVHMVATTGSEGFTSTASYIRLFLLLNTATFFLLLAVLLTRFQRGRSLHTQRCFYSILLIDCFILLYLYSSCSHTQC
;
A
#
# COMPACT_ATOMS: atom_id res chain seq x y z
N MET A 1 -29.89 16.48 -21.71
CA MET A 1 -29.48 17.90 -21.71
C MET A 1 -28.83 18.21 -20.38
N THR A 2 -27.93 19.17 -20.33
CA THR A 2 -27.07 19.49 -19.18
C THR A 2 -27.60 20.67 -18.36
N CYS A 3 -27.33 20.66 -17.06
CA CYS A 3 -26.73 21.80 -16.35
C CYS A 3 -26.10 21.31 -15.03
N GLN A 4 -24.85 21.69 -14.78
CA GLN A 4 -24.24 21.67 -13.45
C GLN A 4 -24.41 23.06 -12.81
N ALA A 5 -24.27 23.16 -11.48
CA ALA A 5 -24.11 24.44 -10.80
C ALA A 5 -22.84 24.41 -9.95
N VAL A 6 -21.94 25.36 -10.18
CA VAL A 6 -20.73 25.62 -9.38
C VAL A 6 -20.83 27.06 -8.86
N PRO A 7 -20.71 27.33 -7.55
CA PRO A 7 -20.68 28.69 -7.04
C PRO A 7 -19.28 29.30 -7.22
N LEU A 8 -19.16 30.29 -8.11
CA LEU A 8 -17.99 31.18 -8.13
C LEU A 8 -18.19 32.31 -7.13
N GLN A 9 -17.17 32.58 -6.30
CA GLN A 9 -17.13 33.76 -5.45
C GLN A 9 -16.91 35.02 -6.30
N ALA A 10 -17.64 36.09 -5.99
CA ALA A 10 -17.40 37.42 -6.53
C ALA A 10 -17.30 38.42 -5.37
N GLN A 11 -16.19 39.15 -5.30
CA GLN A 11 -16.02 40.28 -4.39
C GLN A 11 -16.55 41.56 -5.03
N SER A 12 -17.11 42.46 -4.22
CA SER A 12 -17.12 43.89 -4.53
C SER A 12 -16.97 44.72 -3.25
N MET A 13 -16.25 45.84 -3.38
CA MET A 13 -16.24 46.92 -2.40
C MET A 13 -16.97 48.12 -2.99
N LEU A 14 -17.65 48.89 -2.13
CA LEU A 14 -18.01 50.32 -2.19
C LEU A 14 -19.30 50.51 -1.36
N SER A 15 -19.58 51.57 -0.60
CA SER A 15 -18.82 52.65 0.04
C SER A 15 -19.85 53.73 0.42
N ASN A 16 -20.04 53.96 1.72
CA ASN A 16 -20.47 55.21 2.36
C ASN A 16 -21.92 55.76 2.28
N HIS A 17 -22.40 56.14 3.48
CA HIS A 17 -23.07 57.40 3.90
C HIS A 17 -24.59 57.52 4.19
N LEU A 18 -24.86 57.70 5.50
CA LEU A 18 -25.68 58.74 6.19
C LEU A 18 -27.20 58.55 6.46
N ASP A 19 -27.53 58.61 7.76
CA ASP A 19 -28.59 59.34 8.52
C ASP A 19 -30.06 59.27 8.05
N HIS A 20 -31.07 58.89 8.85
CA HIS A 20 -31.52 59.51 10.13
C HIS A 20 -32.58 58.65 10.91
N ASP A 21 -32.79 58.93 12.20
CA ASP A 21 -33.88 58.44 13.08
C ASP A 21 -35.19 59.32 12.99
N PRO A 22 -36.21 59.19 13.89
CA PRO A 22 -37.27 58.17 13.98
C PRO A 22 -38.69 58.81 13.88
N PRO A 23 -39.84 58.14 14.22
CA PRO A 23 -40.37 58.26 15.61
C PRO A 23 -41.37 57.20 16.16
N SER A 24 -41.52 57.20 17.50
CA SER A 24 -42.76 57.00 18.32
C SER A 24 -43.44 55.61 18.56
N ARG A 25 -44.06 55.48 19.76
CA ARG A 25 -44.95 54.40 20.27
C ARG A 25 -46.43 54.87 20.35
N PRO A 26 -47.41 54.07 20.84
CA PRO A 26 -47.68 53.80 22.29
C PRO A 26 -47.66 52.29 22.65
N ASP A 27 -47.26 51.82 23.84
CA ASP A 27 -47.93 51.79 25.19
C ASP A 27 -49.10 50.77 25.30
N ALA A 28 -49.38 50.08 26.42
CA ALA A 28 -48.92 50.24 27.82
C ALA A 28 -48.75 48.89 28.59
N THR A 29 -48.30 48.97 29.85
CA THR A 29 -48.41 47.90 30.89
C THR A 29 -49.02 48.48 32.16
N PRO A 30 -49.38 47.66 33.17
CA PRO A 30 -48.52 47.64 34.37
C PRO A 30 -48.40 46.27 35.09
N VAL A 31 -47.59 46.25 36.15
CA VAL A 31 -47.18 45.09 36.98
C VAL A 31 -47.69 45.28 38.42
N LEU A 32 -47.91 44.21 39.19
CA LEU A 32 -47.60 44.14 40.64
C LEU A 32 -47.68 42.71 41.23
N SER A 33 -47.32 42.56 42.52
CA SER A 33 -46.97 41.28 43.18
C SER A 33 -47.47 41.18 44.64
N HIS A 34 -47.49 39.99 45.27
CA HIS A 34 -47.07 39.68 46.67
C HIS A 34 -47.52 38.26 47.18
N ARG A 35 -47.09 37.91 48.41
CA ARG A 35 -47.37 36.71 49.26
C ARG A 35 -47.92 37.21 50.64
N PRO A 36 -48.27 36.40 51.68
CA PRO A 36 -48.56 34.95 51.87
C PRO A 36 -50.01 34.77 52.47
N PRO A 37 -50.40 34.15 53.64
CA PRO A 37 -49.87 33.02 54.45
C PRO A 37 -50.84 31.79 54.73
N PRO A 38 -51.56 31.56 55.88
CA PRO A 38 -51.74 30.18 56.43
C PRO A 38 -53.18 29.87 57.01
N PRO A 39 -53.41 28.95 58.00
CA PRO A 39 -52.88 27.61 58.35
C PRO A 39 -53.98 26.50 58.46
N THR A 40 -53.63 25.22 58.72
CA THR A 40 -54.23 24.36 59.79
C THR A 40 -53.53 22.98 59.98
N ARG A 41 -53.95 22.20 61.00
CA ARG A 41 -53.35 20.93 61.52
C ARG A 41 -54.22 19.69 61.12
N THR A 42 -53.77 18.42 61.23
CA THR A 42 -53.78 17.65 62.51
C THR A 42 -53.19 16.22 62.45
N HIS A 43 -52.50 15.83 63.55
CA HIS A 43 -52.31 14.48 64.14
C HIS A 43 -51.61 13.34 63.32
N HIS A 44 -50.98 12.31 63.92
CA HIS A 44 -50.84 11.89 65.35
C HIS A 44 -49.35 11.58 65.76
N LYS A 45 -49.08 10.74 66.79
CA LYS A 45 -47.79 10.66 67.54
C LYS A 45 -47.05 9.28 67.48
N PRO A 46 -45.72 9.24 67.77
CA PRO A 46 -44.89 8.03 68.01
C PRO A 46 -44.86 7.65 69.53
N PRO A 47 -44.13 6.64 70.07
CA PRO A 47 -42.63 6.49 70.16
C PRO A 47 -42.18 4.98 70.19
N PRO A 48 -41.05 4.50 70.81
CA PRO A 48 -39.82 5.13 71.37
C PRO A 48 -38.46 4.47 70.92
N ARG A 49 -37.35 4.83 71.59
CA ARG A 49 -35.97 4.28 71.46
C ARG A 49 -35.50 3.58 72.75
N SER A 50 -34.51 2.68 72.66
CA SER A 50 -33.43 2.32 73.65
C SER A 50 -33.02 0.84 73.46
N TRP A 51 -31.91 0.27 73.97
CA TRP A 51 -30.47 0.57 74.17
C TRP A 51 -29.90 -0.63 74.99
N SER A 52 -28.59 -0.89 74.93
CA SER A 52 -27.76 -1.69 75.90
C SER A 52 -28.06 -3.19 76.24
N THR A 53 -27.19 -4.07 75.69
CA THR A 53 -26.39 -5.14 76.37
C THR A 53 -26.98 -6.13 77.40
N ALA A 54 -26.77 -7.45 77.19
CA ALA A 54 -26.08 -8.36 78.15
C ALA A 54 -25.72 -9.78 77.58
N ARG A 55 -24.75 -10.42 78.25
CA ARG A 55 -24.21 -11.81 78.20
C ARG A 55 -25.26 -12.95 78.25
N ALA A 56 -25.01 -14.23 77.92
CA ALA A 56 -23.92 -14.98 77.23
C ALA A 56 -24.48 -16.43 76.91
N GLN A 57 -23.81 -17.61 76.85
CA GLN A 57 -22.45 -18.09 77.18
C GLN A 57 -22.14 -19.52 76.61
N CYS A 58 -20.88 -19.78 76.19
CA CYS A 58 -20.28 -21.10 75.85
C CYS A 58 -20.88 -21.87 74.63
N GLN A 59 -20.17 -22.80 73.95
CA GLN A 59 -18.87 -23.47 74.23
C GLN A 59 -18.13 -23.88 72.93
N ARG A 60 -16.78 -23.81 72.93
CA ARG A 60 -15.72 -24.65 72.27
C ARG A 60 -15.93 -25.37 70.90
N ASP A 61 -14.90 -25.65 70.08
CA ASP A 61 -13.44 -25.66 70.31
C ASP A 61 -12.61 -25.40 69.02
N THR A 62 -11.31 -25.07 69.20
CA THR A 62 -10.11 -25.18 68.30
C THR A 62 -10.23 -25.00 66.77
N GLY A 63 -9.30 -24.31 66.07
CA GLY A 63 -8.01 -23.73 66.47
C GLY A 63 -7.42 -22.81 65.38
N SER A 64 -6.36 -22.06 65.69
CA SER A 64 -5.95 -20.86 64.93
C SER A 64 -4.82 -21.04 63.90
N ALA A 65 -4.79 -20.15 62.90
CA ALA A 65 -3.58 -19.78 62.16
C ALA A 65 -2.89 -18.55 62.79
N THR A 66 -1.57 -18.43 62.62
CA THR A 66 -0.72 -17.22 62.84
C THR A 66 0.67 -17.58 62.23
N SER A 67 1.41 -16.75 61.46
CA SER A 67 1.80 -15.33 61.56
C SER A 67 2.86 -15.05 62.62
N THR A 68 3.96 -14.28 62.42
CA THR A 68 4.71 -13.77 61.24
C THR A 68 6.09 -13.27 61.73
N THR A 69 7.05 -12.96 60.83
CA THR A 69 8.09 -11.89 60.96
C THR A 69 9.50 -12.24 61.49
N ILE A 70 10.49 -11.43 61.03
CA ILE A 70 11.86 -11.16 61.52
C ILE A 70 13.02 -11.99 60.91
N SER A 71 14.12 -11.27 60.61
CA SER A 71 15.45 -11.68 60.09
C SER A 71 16.54 -11.04 61.00
N PRO A 72 17.88 -11.18 60.82
CA PRO A 72 18.66 -11.85 59.75
C PRO A 72 19.89 -12.68 60.28
N GLU A 73 20.90 -12.86 59.41
CA GLU A 73 22.36 -13.08 59.64
C GLU A 73 23.06 -14.45 59.37
N SER A 74 24.10 -14.34 58.53
CA SER A 74 25.39 -15.07 58.42
C SER A 74 25.49 -16.61 58.36
N ALA A 75 25.92 -17.11 57.19
CA ALA A 75 26.87 -18.22 57.03
C ALA A 75 27.58 -18.17 55.66
N THR A 76 28.79 -18.73 55.56
CA THR A 76 29.66 -18.80 54.35
C THR A 76 30.44 -20.13 54.36
N MET A 77 31.18 -20.59 53.35
CA MET A 77 31.66 -20.05 52.04
C MET A 77 31.04 -20.89 50.89
N ASP A 78 31.43 -20.93 49.60
CA ASP A 78 32.52 -20.37 48.76
C ASP A 78 32.03 -20.30 47.27
N PRO A 79 32.72 -19.66 46.30
CA PRO A 79 32.17 -19.39 44.97
C PRO A 79 32.58 -20.37 43.85
N PRO A 80 31.75 -20.53 42.79
CA PRO A 80 32.14 -21.17 41.53
C PRO A 80 33.06 -20.27 40.66
N PRO A 81 33.79 -20.83 39.67
CA PRO A 81 34.86 -20.12 38.96
C PRO A 81 34.37 -19.06 37.96
N ARG A 82 35.19 -18.03 37.76
CA ARG A 82 34.96 -16.92 36.81
C ARG A 82 35.36 -17.31 35.37
N PRO A 83 34.58 -16.94 34.34
CA PRO A 83 35.05 -16.97 32.94
C PRO A 83 36.11 -15.87 32.69
N PRO A 84 36.97 -16.01 31.67
CA PRO A 84 38.04 -15.06 31.39
C PRO A 84 37.52 -13.73 30.84
N VAL A 85 38.12 -12.63 31.31
CA VAL A 85 37.91 -11.27 30.79
C VAL A 85 38.84 -11.04 29.58
N TYR A 86 38.34 -10.38 28.54
CA TYR A 86 39.16 -9.87 27.43
C TYR A 86 39.17 -8.35 27.44
N ASP A 87 40.36 -7.76 27.47
CA ASP A 87 40.62 -6.32 27.52
C ASP A 87 40.91 -5.76 26.11
N PRO A 88 40.23 -4.72 25.60
CA PRO A 88 40.22 -4.40 24.18
C PRO A 88 41.28 -3.36 23.77
N GLN A 89 42.58 -3.70 23.73
CA GLN A 89 43.59 -2.72 23.30
C GLN A 89 44.93 -3.19 22.64
N THR A 90 44.90 -4.09 21.64
CA THR A 90 46.00 -4.15 20.63
C THR A 90 45.58 -4.86 19.33
N ALA A 91 45.43 -4.12 18.22
CA ALA A 91 45.58 -4.62 16.83
C ALA A 91 45.45 -3.48 15.79
N ILE A 92 46.57 -2.90 15.34
CA ILE A 92 46.64 -2.07 14.12
C ILE A 92 47.73 -2.66 13.22
N HIS A 93 47.49 -2.63 11.90
CA HIS A 93 48.31 -3.12 10.78
C HIS A 93 48.32 -4.63 10.46
N GLY A 94 47.96 -4.92 9.20
CA GLY A 94 48.29 -6.17 8.50
C GLY A 94 47.39 -7.38 8.80
N THR A 95 47.20 -8.34 7.89
CA THR A 95 47.44 -8.32 6.43
C THR A 95 46.49 -9.33 5.78
N ALA A 96 46.27 -9.25 4.47
CA ALA A 96 45.42 -10.20 3.75
C ALA A 96 46.19 -11.44 3.26
N THR A 97 45.43 -12.39 2.68
CA THR A 97 45.86 -13.51 1.82
C THR A 97 46.05 -14.87 2.53
N GLU A 98 45.78 -15.93 1.75
CA GLU A 98 45.80 -17.38 2.09
C GLU A 98 44.67 -17.86 3.03
N ALA A 99 44.14 -19.09 2.89
CA ALA A 99 44.43 -20.16 1.92
C ALA A 99 43.18 -20.59 1.14
N LEU A 100 43.34 -21.03 -0.11
CA LEU A 100 42.24 -21.54 -0.96
C LEU A 100 42.74 -22.62 -1.93
N ASP A 101 42.98 -23.83 -1.43
CA ASP A 101 43.11 -25.04 -2.27
C ASP A 101 42.69 -26.29 -1.48
N LEU A 102 41.76 -27.08 -2.05
CA LEU A 102 41.93 -28.53 -2.25
C LEU A 102 40.73 -29.16 -2.97
N ARG A 103 40.98 -29.57 -4.22
CA ARG A 103 40.41 -30.73 -4.96
C ARG A 103 38.89 -30.96 -4.98
N ALA A 104 38.34 -30.87 -6.19
CA ALA A 104 37.07 -31.49 -6.56
C ALA A 104 37.12 -33.04 -6.52
N ARG A 105 36.03 -33.69 -6.03
CA ARG A 105 35.64 -35.07 -6.37
C ARG A 105 34.12 -35.23 -6.44
N ARG A 106 33.66 -35.70 -7.62
CA ARG A 106 32.37 -36.29 -8.02
C ARG A 106 31.23 -36.42 -6.98
N SER A 107 30.07 -35.85 -7.33
CA SER A 107 28.76 -36.32 -6.86
C SER A 107 28.36 -37.66 -7.49
N PRO A 108 27.35 -38.34 -6.91
CA PRO A 108 26.31 -38.98 -7.72
C PRO A 108 24.87 -38.61 -7.29
N SER A 109 23.91 -38.86 -8.20
CA SER A 109 22.45 -38.99 -7.97
C SER A 109 21.71 -37.94 -7.13
N LEU A 110 21.02 -37.02 -7.81
CA LEU A 110 19.69 -36.59 -7.35
C LEU A 110 18.70 -37.75 -7.55
N ASN A 111 17.64 -37.78 -6.74
CA ASN A 111 16.38 -38.42 -7.10
C ASN A 111 15.30 -37.31 -7.14
N GLN A 112 14.50 -37.24 -8.20
CA GLN A 112 13.76 -36.02 -8.56
C GLN A 112 12.25 -36.29 -8.65
N THR A 113 11.49 -35.80 -7.67
CA THR A 113 10.02 -35.91 -7.64
C THR A 113 9.38 -34.58 -8.04
N ARG A 114 8.27 -34.63 -8.79
CA ARG A 114 7.68 -33.48 -9.49
C ARG A 114 6.98 -32.50 -8.54
N LEU A 115 7.11 -31.20 -8.82
CA LEU A 115 6.10 -30.18 -8.50
C LEU A 115 5.51 -29.68 -9.82
N GLY A 116 4.18 -29.52 -9.87
CA GLY A 116 3.46 -29.11 -11.07
C GLY A 116 3.50 -27.59 -11.31
N GLU A 117 3.40 -27.19 -12.57
CA GLU A 117 3.40 -25.78 -12.97
C GLU A 117 2.02 -25.13 -12.71
N GLY A 118 2.02 -23.96 -12.07
CA GLY A 118 0.85 -23.10 -11.88
C GLY A 118 1.09 -21.73 -12.51
N SER A 119 0.19 -21.27 -13.37
CA SER A 119 0.40 -20.10 -14.23
C SER A 119 0.20 -18.76 -13.49
N THR A 120 1.30 -18.11 -13.12
CA THR A 120 1.30 -16.74 -12.60
C THR A 120 1.66 -15.71 -13.68
N GLY A 121 0.67 -14.93 -14.12
CA GLY A 121 0.86 -13.79 -15.02
C GLY A 121 1.76 -12.70 -14.42
N ARG A 122 2.49 -11.96 -15.27
CA ARG A 122 3.62 -11.12 -14.84
C ARG A 122 3.23 -9.64 -14.67
N THR A 123 3.15 -9.17 -13.43
CA THR A 123 3.20 -7.74 -13.07
C THR A 123 4.41 -7.45 -12.16
N CYS A 124 5.58 -7.93 -12.57
CA CYS A 124 6.84 -7.63 -11.89
C CYS A 124 7.51 -6.43 -12.56
N THR A 125 7.22 -5.23 -12.07
CA THR A 125 8.00 -4.02 -12.40
C THR A 125 9.43 -4.23 -11.92
N ARG A 126 10.40 -4.18 -12.84
CA ARG A 126 11.83 -4.47 -12.59
C ARG A 126 12.49 -3.43 -11.68
N THR A 127 12.21 -3.51 -10.39
CA THR A 127 12.86 -2.75 -9.31
C THR A 127 13.95 -3.60 -8.64
N HIS A 128 14.97 -3.97 -9.43
CA HIS A 128 16.22 -4.53 -8.92
C HIS A 128 17.40 -3.66 -9.36
N PRO A 129 17.78 -2.63 -8.59
CA PRO A 129 19.10 -2.05 -8.67
C PRO A 129 20.16 -3.06 -8.16
N ALA A 130 21.42 -2.85 -8.50
CA ALA A 130 22.58 -3.60 -7.97
C ALA A 130 22.57 -5.14 -8.19
N GLY A 131 22.51 -5.57 -9.45
CA GLY A 131 23.14 -6.85 -9.82
C GLY A 131 24.66 -6.77 -9.61
N TYR A 132 25.20 -7.49 -8.61
CA TYR A 132 26.63 -7.46 -8.28
C TYR A 132 27.50 -8.16 -9.35
N CYS A 133 27.89 -7.43 -10.39
CA CYS A 133 28.80 -7.91 -11.43
C CYS A 133 30.24 -8.12 -10.91
N ARG A 134 30.52 -9.31 -10.38
CA ARG A 134 31.88 -9.76 -10.05
C ARG A 134 32.63 -10.13 -11.33
N TYR A 135 33.20 -9.14 -12.01
CA TYR A 135 33.87 -9.34 -13.31
C TYR A 135 35.15 -10.21 -13.19
N PRO A 136 35.31 -11.26 -14.01
CA PRO A 136 36.58 -11.98 -14.14
C PRO A 136 37.62 -11.12 -14.88
N LEU A 137 38.88 -11.23 -14.46
CA LEU A 137 40.02 -10.48 -15.00
C LEU A 137 40.42 -10.96 -16.41
N GLY A 138 39.73 -10.49 -17.46
CA GLY A 138 40.07 -10.86 -18.85
C GLY A 138 39.22 -10.27 -19.97
N ILE A 139 38.47 -9.19 -19.75
CA ILE A 139 37.47 -8.67 -20.70
C ILE A 139 38.05 -7.52 -21.56
N PRO A 140 37.84 -7.49 -22.90
CA PRO A 140 38.30 -6.39 -23.76
C PRO A 140 37.67 -5.03 -23.43
N GLN A 141 38.46 -3.96 -23.57
CA GLN A 141 38.08 -2.58 -23.24
C GLN A 141 36.74 -2.11 -23.85
N ARG A 142 36.45 -2.46 -25.12
CA ARG A 142 35.17 -2.14 -25.79
C ARG A 142 33.95 -2.78 -25.11
N VAL A 143 34.09 -3.95 -24.50
CA VAL A 143 32.98 -4.68 -23.85
C VAL A 143 32.69 -4.05 -22.48
N VAL A 144 33.73 -3.68 -21.72
CA VAL A 144 33.54 -2.99 -20.43
C VAL A 144 32.98 -1.58 -20.62
N ALA A 145 33.43 -0.85 -21.65
CA ALA A 145 32.86 0.45 -22.01
C ALA A 145 31.38 0.35 -22.42
N GLY A 146 31.00 -0.69 -23.17
CA GLY A 146 29.60 -0.97 -23.52
C GLY A 146 28.71 -1.15 -22.28
N TYR A 147 29.14 -1.98 -21.32
CA TYR A 147 28.37 -2.17 -20.08
C TYR A 147 28.27 -0.90 -19.22
N LEU A 148 29.29 -0.04 -19.18
CA LEU A 148 29.21 1.26 -18.50
C LEU A 148 28.20 2.20 -19.19
N GLN A 149 28.19 2.22 -20.52
CA GLN A 149 27.24 3.01 -21.31
C GLN A 149 25.79 2.53 -21.15
N GLU A 150 25.55 1.23 -21.20
CA GLU A 150 24.23 0.62 -20.94
C GLU A 150 23.75 0.89 -19.51
N ALA A 151 24.61 0.64 -18.52
CA ALA A 151 24.28 0.86 -17.11
C ALA A 151 24.03 2.34 -16.78
N TYR A 152 24.72 3.29 -17.44
CA TYR A 152 24.44 4.72 -17.27
C TYR A 152 23.04 5.09 -17.75
N LEU A 153 22.66 4.62 -18.94
CA LEU A 153 21.33 4.86 -19.51
C LEU A 153 20.22 4.25 -18.64
N TRP A 154 20.40 3.02 -18.15
CA TRP A 154 19.43 2.38 -17.25
C TRP A 154 19.35 3.08 -15.89
N THR A 155 20.48 3.47 -15.31
CA THR A 155 20.51 4.19 -14.01
C THR A 155 19.80 5.53 -14.13
N LYS A 156 20.12 6.32 -15.17
CA LYS A 156 19.46 7.60 -15.44
C LYS A 156 17.96 7.44 -15.66
N GLN A 157 17.52 6.39 -16.37
CA GLN A 157 16.09 6.12 -16.59
C GLN A 157 15.36 5.71 -15.30
N VAL A 158 15.99 4.91 -14.43
CA VAL A 158 15.40 4.51 -13.13
C VAL A 158 15.26 5.73 -12.21
N LEU A 159 16.32 6.52 -12.05
CA LEU A 159 16.28 7.74 -11.23
C LEU A 159 15.27 8.76 -11.78
N SER A 160 15.23 8.99 -13.10
CA SER A 160 14.25 9.91 -13.75
C SER A 160 12.78 9.48 -13.60
N ILE A 161 12.51 8.22 -13.23
CA ILE A 161 11.17 7.78 -12.82
C ILE A 161 11.00 7.96 -11.31
N MET A 162 11.94 7.42 -10.53
CA MET A 162 11.81 7.33 -9.07
C MET A 162 11.91 8.68 -8.37
N GLU A 163 12.77 9.61 -8.81
CA GLU A 163 12.86 10.96 -8.27
C GLU A 163 11.56 11.76 -8.50
N LYS A 164 10.89 11.53 -9.64
CA LYS A 164 9.55 12.11 -9.87
C LYS A 164 8.52 11.54 -8.91
N SER A 165 8.54 10.22 -8.70
CA SER A 165 7.69 9.58 -7.70
C SER A 165 7.99 10.05 -6.28
N MET A 166 9.25 10.33 -5.92
CA MET A 166 9.61 10.93 -4.63
C MET A 166 9.01 12.33 -4.49
N ILE A 167 9.19 13.21 -5.48
CA ILE A 167 8.65 14.58 -5.42
C ILE A 167 7.11 14.58 -5.34
N LEU A 168 6.43 13.76 -6.14
CA LEU A 168 4.97 13.58 -6.07
C LEU A 168 4.49 12.98 -4.73
N LEU A 169 5.35 12.28 -4.00
CA LEU A 169 5.07 11.69 -2.69
C LEU A 169 5.21 12.72 -1.55
N GLN A 170 5.71 13.93 -1.80
CA GLN A 170 5.74 15.02 -0.81
C GLN A 170 4.35 15.56 -0.49
N ASP A 171 3.43 15.53 -1.46
CA ASP A 171 2.01 15.86 -1.27
C ASP A 171 1.32 14.91 -0.26
N VAL A 172 1.78 13.66 -0.11
CA VAL A 172 1.17 12.66 0.80
C VAL A 172 1.63 12.90 2.24
N THR A 173 0.81 13.69 2.94
CA THR A 173 1.16 14.39 4.19
C THR A 173 1.07 13.53 5.46
N ASP A 174 0.35 12.40 5.40
CA ASP A 174 0.08 11.49 6.51
C ASP A 174 0.98 10.23 6.55
N GLY A 175 1.86 10.05 5.55
CA GLY A 175 2.73 8.87 5.43
C GLY A 175 2.05 7.62 4.89
N SER A 176 0.80 7.69 4.45
CA SER A 176 0.02 6.56 3.94
C SER A 176 0.39 6.15 2.51
N LEU A 177 -0.25 5.10 2.00
CA LEU A 177 -0.28 4.75 0.57
C LEU A 177 -1.69 4.29 0.20
N TYR A 178 -2.27 4.88 -0.85
CA TYR A 178 -3.69 4.73 -1.21
C TYR A 178 -4.12 3.28 -1.51
N GLU A 179 -3.20 2.43 -2.02
CA GLU A 179 -3.43 1.01 -2.30
C GLU A 179 -3.59 0.14 -1.03
N GLY A 180 -3.61 0.74 0.16
CA GLY A 180 -3.79 0.04 1.43
C GLY A 180 -2.53 -0.62 1.96
N VAL A 181 -2.62 -1.21 3.15
CA VAL A 181 -1.43 -1.59 3.93
C VAL A 181 -0.62 -2.70 3.25
N ALA A 182 -1.27 -3.71 2.68
CA ALA A 182 -0.57 -4.83 2.05
C ALA A 182 0.23 -4.39 0.81
N TYR A 183 -0.37 -3.63 -0.11
CA TYR A 183 0.32 -3.06 -1.28
C TYR A 183 1.27 -1.93 -0.91
N GLY A 184 0.98 -1.12 0.11
CA GLY A 184 1.93 -0.17 0.66
C GLY A 184 3.22 -0.85 1.15
N THR A 185 3.10 -2.05 1.69
CA THR A 185 4.23 -2.91 2.08
C THR A 185 4.99 -3.52 0.88
N TYR A 186 4.31 -3.75 -0.26
CA TYR A 186 4.96 -4.07 -1.56
C TYR A 186 5.79 -2.88 -2.05
N THR A 187 5.19 -1.69 -2.09
CA THR A 187 5.82 -0.46 -2.59
C THR A 187 7.02 -0.06 -1.73
N THR A 188 6.87 -0.01 -0.41
CA THR A 188 7.97 0.34 0.52
C THR A 188 9.13 -0.63 0.50
N ARG A 189 8.90 -1.94 0.26
CA ARG A 189 9.98 -2.93 0.07
C ARG A 189 10.95 -2.49 -1.04
N SER A 190 10.43 -2.07 -2.20
CA SER A 190 11.28 -1.60 -3.31
C SER A 190 11.73 -0.14 -3.11
N LEU A 191 10.92 0.72 -2.48
CA LEU A 191 11.24 2.14 -2.26
C LEU A 191 12.37 2.33 -1.24
N PHE A 192 12.40 1.56 -0.16
CA PHE A 192 13.46 1.65 0.86
C PHE A 192 14.79 1.06 0.33
N GLN A 193 14.71 0.03 -0.54
CA GLN A 193 15.86 -0.44 -1.30
C GLN A 193 16.39 0.63 -2.26
N TYR A 194 15.50 1.38 -2.92
CA TYR A 194 15.87 2.54 -3.73
C TYR A 194 16.61 3.59 -2.88
N MET A 195 15.97 4.13 -1.84
CA MET A 195 16.52 5.16 -0.93
C MET A 195 17.91 4.76 -0.40
N PHE A 196 18.04 3.54 0.13
CA PHE A 196 19.32 3.02 0.64
C PHE A 196 20.39 2.94 -0.44
N LEU A 197 20.06 2.42 -1.63
CA LEU A 197 21.05 2.21 -2.68
C LEU A 197 21.45 3.51 -3.39
N VAL A 198 20.54 4.47 -3.60
CA VAL A 198 20.91 5.76 -4.23
C VAL A 198 21.72 6.63 -3.29
N GLN A 199 21.43 6.63 -1.99
CA GLN A 199 22.28 7.31 -1.01
C GLN A 199 23.65 6.63 -0.92
N ARG A 200 23.70 5.29 -0.88
CA ARG A 200 24.96 4.52 -0.80
C ARG A 200 25.86 4.66 -2.03
N HIS A 201 25.29 4.74 -3.23
CA HIS A 201 26.06 4.67 -4.48
C HIS A 201 26.19 6.00 -5.23
N PHE A 202 25.30 6.98 -4.99
CA PHE A 202 25.30 8.29 -5.65
C PHE A 202 25.21 9.48 -4.68
N ALA A 203 25.15 9.24 -3.36
CA ALA A 203 24.96 10.29 -2.34
C ALA A 203 23.70 11.16 -2.58
N ILE A 204 22.61 10.53 -3.04
CA ILE A 204 21.28 11.14 -3.14
C ILE A 204 20.49 10.71 -1.90
N SER A 205 20.24 11.63 -0.96
CA SER A 205 19.55 11.31 0.30
C SER A 205 18.04 11.54 0.20
N HIS A 206 17.27 10.60 0.75
CA HIS A 206 15.81 10.66 0.87
C HIS A 206 15.31 10.31 2.28
N PHE A 207 16.20 10.29 3.29
CA PHE A 207 15.84 9.87 4.65
C PHE A 207 15.05 10.93 5.43
N ASP A 208 15.25 12.21 5.10
CA ASP A 208 14.54 13.36 5.70
C ASP A 208 13.20 13.68 5.00
N HIS A 209 12.76 12.82 4.07
CA HIS A 209 11.61 13.05 3.21
C HIS A 209 10.28 13.11 4.02
N PRO A 210 9.42 14.15 3.87
CA PRO A 210 8.28 14.39 4.76
C PRO A 210 7.35 13.17 4.97
N TRP A 211 6.95 12.51 3.88
CA TRP A 211 6.16 11.27 3.93
C TRP A 211 6.86 10.13 4.69
N LEU A 212 8.19 10.00 4.59
CA LEU A 212 8.95 8.93 5.23
C LEU A 212 9.01 9.14 6.76
N LEU A 213 9.12 10.40 7.20
CA LEU A 213 9.03 10.78 8.62
C LEU A 213 7.68 10.38 9.24
N LYS A 214 6.63 10.26 8.41
CA LYS A 214 5.26 9.90 8.81
C LYS A 214 4.97 8.40 8.67
N HIS A 215 5.66 7.68 7.79
CA HIS A 215 5.30 6.31 7.39
C HIS A 215 5.26 5.29 8.54
N PHE A 216 5.95 5.53 9.67
CA PHE A 216 5.78 4.69 10.87
C PHE A 216 4.32 4.70 11.38
N ALA A 217 3.61 5.83 11.30
CA ALA A 217 2.20 5.91 11.67
C ALA A 217 1.32 5.01 10.78
N PHE A 218 1.60 4.91 9.49
CA PHE A 218 0.87 4.02 8.58
C PHE A 218 1.00 2.54 8.98
N LEU A 219 2.15 2.10 9.47
CA LEU A 219 2.34 0.72 9.95
C LEU A 219 1.85 0.51 11.39
N TYR A 220 2.03 1.48 12.29
CA TYR A 220 1.66 1.39 13.70
C TYR A 220 0.16 1.59 13.96
N ARG A 221 -0.52 2.45 13.19
CA ARG A 221 -1.94 2.80 13.42
C ARG A 221 -2.94 1.94 12.67
N THR A 222 -2.50 1.15 11.70
CA THR A 222 -3.36 0.27 10.90
C THR A 222 -3.35 -1.19 11.36
N ILE A 223 -2.54 -1.53 12.37
CA ILE A 223 -2.44 -2.88 12.94
C ILE A 223 -3.50 -3.09 14.03
N LEU A 224 -4.18 -4.24 13.96
CA LEU A 224 -5.20 -4.64 14.94
C LEU A 224 -4.56 -5.15 16.24
N PRO A 225 -5.31 -5.21 17.35
CA PRO A 225 -4.85 -5.78 18.61
C PRO A 225 -4.35 -7.22 18.42
N GLY A 226 -3.28 -7.57 19.14
CA GLY A 226 -2.59 -8.87 18.97
C GLY A 226 -1.63 -8.94 17.78
N PHE A 227 -1.39 -7.84 17.06
CA PHE A 227 -0.27 -7.66 16.11
C PHE A 227 -0.23 -8.61 14.89
N GLN A 228 -1.28 -9.40 14.66
CA GLN A 228 -1.35 -10.39 13.58
C GLN A 228 -1.97 -9.87 12.27
N ARG A 229 -2.83 -8.84 12.36
CA ARG A 229 -3.72 -8.38 11.30
C ARG A 229 -3.60 -6.88 11.08
N THR A 230 -3.91 -6.41 9.89
CA THR A 230 -4.07 -4.98 9.58
C THR A 230 -5.52 -4.68 9.18
N VAL A 231 -5.83 -3.40 9.03
CA VAL A 231 -7.15 -2.89 8.64
C VAL A 231 -7.68 -3.45 7.30
N ALA A 232 -6.80 -4.00 6.47
CA ALA A 232 -7.12 -4.76 5.25
C ALA A 232 -8.01 -4.06 4.18
N ILE A 233 -8.07 -2.72 4.21
CA ILE A 233 -8.67 -1.87 3.16
C ILE A 233 -7.97 -2.09 1.81
N ALA A 234 -8.74 -1.95 0.71
CA ALA A 234 -8.34 -2.20 -0.68
C ALA A 234 -7.95 -3.67 -0.96
N ASP A 235 -7.25 -3.96 -2.08
CA ASP A 235 -6.83 -5.32 -2.49
C ASP A 235 -5.77 -5.93 -1.53
N SER A 236 -6.19 -6.26 -0.31
CA SER A 236 -5.29 -6.63 0.78
C SER A 236 -5.22 -8.16 1.01
N ASN A 237 -4.18 -8.60 1.71
CA ASN A 237 -4.27 -9.80 2.55
C ASN A 237 -4.68 -9.39 3.98
N TYR A 238 -4.73 -10.35 4.90
CA TYR A 238 -5.02 -10.09 6.32
C TYR A 238 -4.03 -9.13 7.01
N ASN A 239 -2.86 -8.84 6.44
CA ASN A 239 -1.80 -8.08 7.11
C ASN A 239 -0.86 -7.31 6.15
N TRP A 240 0.20 -7.96 5.65
CA TRP A 240 1.25 -7.37 4.82
C TRP A 240 1.72 -8.35 3.72
N PHE A 241 2.07 -7.87 2.53
CA PHE A 241 2.64 -8.72 1.47
C PHE A 241 4.14 -8.98 1.62
N TYR A 242 4.91 -8.07 2.25
CA TYR A 242 6.36 -8.20 2.41
C TYR A 242 6.83 -7.52 3.71
N GLY A 243 7.64 -8.20 4.51
CA GLY A 243 7.93 -7.73 5.88
C GLY A 243 6.68 -7.75 6.75
N PRO A 244 6.47 -6.76 7.64
CA PRO A 244 7.00 -5.39 7.58
C PRO A 244 8.29 -5.17 8.37
N GLU A 245 8.86 -6.19 9.03
CA GLU A 245 10.01 -6.08 9.94
C GLU A 245 11.18 -5.35 9.26
N SER A 246 11.52 -5.75 8.02
CA SER A 246 12.56 -5.08 7.22
C SER A 246 12.30 -3.60 6.98
N GLN A 247 11.05 -3.16 6.89
CA GLN A 247 10.68 -1.76 6.70
C GLN A 247 10.71 -1.01 8.04
N LEU A 248 10.31 -1.67 9.13
CA LEU A 248 10.31 -1.10 10.47
C LEU A 248 11.73 -0.87 11.03
N VAL A 249 12.65 -1.82 10.86
CA VAL A 249 14.05 -1.66 11.28
C VAL A 249 14.80 -0.64 10.41
N PHE A 250 14.41 -0.49 9.14
CA PHE A 250 14.89 0.59 8.27
C PHE A 250 14.43 1.96 8.79
N LEU A 251 13.15 2.10 9.14
CA LEU A 251 12.62 3.33 9.72
C LEU A 251 13.33 3.65 11.06
N ASP A 252 13.57 2.66 11.93
CA ASP A 252 14.30 2.94 13.17
C ASP A 252 15.73 3.41 12.90
N ARG A 253 16.49 2.70 12.05
CA ARG A 253 17.88 3.02 11.78
C ARG A 253 18.10 4.37 11.11
N TYR A 254 17.26 4.71 10.12
CA TYR A 254 17.48 5.88 9.27
C TYR A 254 16.57 7.08 9.58
N VAL A 255 15.51 6.90 10.38
CA VAL A 255 14.47 7.93 10.60
C VAL A 255 14.17 8.15 12.09
N LEU A 256 13.62 7.15 12.79
CA LEU A 256 13.07 7.31 14.15
C LEU A 256 14.17 7.33 15.23
N ARG A 257 15.18 6.48 15.06
CA ARG A 257 16.38 6.31 15.90
C ARG A 257 16.09 6.23 17.39
N ASN A 258 15.03 5.52 17.77
CA ASN A 258 14.48 5.55 19.13
C ASN A 258 14.03 4.18 19.69
N GLY A 259 14.12 3.11 18.91
CA GLY A 259 13.77 1.74 19.34
C GLY A 259 12.35 1.29 19.02
N SER A 260 11.47 2.19 18.52
CA SER A 260 10.06 1.90 18.24
C SER A 260 9.84 1.06 16.97
N GLY A 261 10.73 1.17 15.98
CA GLY A 261 10.68 0.35 14.78
C GLY A 261 11.19 -1.05 15.03
N ASN A 262 12.31 -1.17 15.76
CA ASN A 262 12.82 -2.44 16.26
C ASN A 262 11.76 -3.15 17.12
N TRP A 263 11.14 -2.45 18.08
CA TRP A 263 10.07 -3.01 18.91
C TRP A 263 8.85 -3.49 18.13
N LEU A 264 8.35 -2.70 17.18
CA LEU A 264 7.18 -3.12 16.41
C LEU A 264 7.52 -4.32 15.49
N ALA A 265 8.76 -4.41 15.00
CA ALA A 265 9.25 -5.59 14.29
C ALA A 265 9.32 -6.83 15.21
N ASP A 266 9.90 -6.70 16.41
CA ASP A 266 10.00 -7.78 17.40
C ASP A 266 8.62 -8.34 17.77
N VAL A 267 7.65 -7.46 18.08
CA VAL A 267 6.31 -7.87 18.51
C VAL A 267 5.52 -8.49 17.34
N ILE A 268 5.63 -7.95 16.12
CA ILE A 268 5.01 -8.57 14.94
C ILE A 268 5.61 -9.95 14.68
N HIS A 269 6.94 -10.08 14.74
CA HIS A 269 7.65 -11.35 14.53
C HIS A 269 7.18 -12.42 15.53
N GLN A 270 7.13 -12.08 16.83
CA GLN A 270 6.69 -12.97 17.90
C GLN A 270 5.24 -13.44 17.75
N ASN A 271 4.35 -12.61 17.19
CA ASN A 271 2.93 -12.91 17.07
C ASN A 271 2.53 -13.54 15.72
N ARG A 272 3.46 -13.72 14.75
CA ARG A 272 3.13 -14.18 13.39
C ARG A 272 2.31 -15.48 13.37
N VAL A 273 1.23 -15.46 12.59
CA VAL A 273 0.42 -16.67 12.32
C VAL A 273 1.24 -17.70 11.53
N MET A 274 1.50 -18.84 12.16
CA MET A 274 2.28 -19.92 11.56
C MET A 274 1.46 -20.78 10.59
N GLU A 275 0.17 -20.99 10.84
CA GLU A 275 -0.78 -21.72 9.97
C GLU A 275 -2.18 -21.09 10.06
N GLY A 276 -2.95 -21.11 8.96
CA GLY A 276 -4.31 -20.56 8.91
C GLY A 276 -4.40 -19.10 8.40
N PRO A 277 -5.55 -18.42 8.63
CA PRO A 277 -5.78 -17.03 8.22
C PRO A 277 -4.70 -16.07 8.74
N GLY A 278 -4.05 -15.33 7.85
CA GLY A 278 -2.91 -14.45 8.19
C GLY A 278 -1.52 -15.05 7.98
N GLN A 279 -1.41 -16.35 7.67
CA GLN A 279 -0.12 -16.96 7.28
C GLN A 279 0.46 -16.28 6.04
N ALA A 280 1.75 -15.88 6.11
CA ALA A 280 2.44 -15.23 5.00
C ALA A 280 2.68 -16.20 3.82
N GLY A 281 2.37 -15.74 2.59
CA GLY A 281 2.43 -16.56 1.37
C GLY A 281 3.81 -17.17 1.12
N LYS A 282 3.85 -18.43 0.65
CA LYS A 282 5.10 -19.20 0.48
C LYS A 282 6.18 -18.51 -0.38
N GLY A 283 5.77 -17.73 -1.39
CA GLY A 283 6.68 -16.94 -2.23
C GLY A 283 7.04 -15.54 -1.71
N GLN A 284 6.43 -15.12 -0.60
CA GLN A 284 6.58 -13.78 0.00
C GLN A 284 7.36 -13.81 1.32
N ARG A 285 7.04 -14.78 2.18
CA ARG A 285 7.47 -14.87 3.60
C ARG A 285 8.96 -14.79 3.91
N TRP A 286 9.84 -14.98 2.93
CA TRP A 286 11.30 -14.93 3.08
C TRP A 286 11.98 -13.83 2.25
N CYS A 287 11.20 -13.04 1.51
CA CYS A 287 11.72 -12.07 0.54
C CYS A 287 12.57 -10.96 1.20
N THR A 288 12.20 -10.54 2.41
CA THR A 288 12.75 -9.36 3.11
C THR A 288 13.79 -9.65 4.19
N LEU A 289 13.97 -10.91 4.60
CA LEU A 289 14.88 -11.30 5.70
C LEU A 289 16.32 -10.81 5.50
N HIS A 290 16.77 -10.71 4.25
CA HIS A 290 18.11 -10.25 3.91
C HIS A 290 18.29 -8.73 4.06
N THR A 291 17.26 -7.92 3.75
CA THR A 291 17.30 -6.46 3.99
C THR A 291 17.06 -6.14 5.46
N GLU A 292 16.21 -6.91 6.13
CA GLU A 292 15.99 -6.87 7.59
C GLU A 292 17.32 -7.03 8.35
N PHE A 293 18.07 -8.11 8.07
CA PHE A 293 19.38 -8.37 8.68
C PHE A 293 20.42 -7.28 8.37
N ILE A 294 20.38 -6.66 7.18
CA ILE A 294 21.32 -5.60 6.78
C ILE A 294 20.95 -4.25 7.40
N TRP A 295 19.67 -3.97 7.61
CA TRP A 295 19.17 -2.69 8.10
C TRP A 295 18.88 -2.65 9.59
N TYR A 296 18.77 -3.78 10.29
CA TYR A 296 18.70 -3.82 11.74
C TYR A 296 19.90 -3.13 12.40
N ASP A 297 19.64 -2.32 13.42
CA ASP A 297 20.67 -1.68 14.23
C ASP A 297 20.53 -2.10 15.71
N PRO A 298 21.42 -2.98 16.22
CA PRO A 298 21.35 -3.47 17.59
C PRO A 298 21.74 -2.43 18.64
N SER A 299 22.20 -1.23 18.25
CA SER A 299 22.43 -0.13 19.19
C SER A 299 21.12 0.59 19.59
N LEU A 300 20.05 0.42 18.80
CA LEU A 300 18.72 0.95 19.09
C LEU A 300 17.93 -0.06 19.92
N ILE A 301 17.98 0.09 21.25
CA ILE A 301 17.29 -0.78 22.21
C ILE A 301 15.78 -0.78 21.90
N SER A 302 15.26 -1.98 21.63
CA SER A 302 13.83 -2.24 21.41
C SER A 302 12.97 -1.64 22.52
N LYS A 303 12.12 -0.66 22.17
CA LYS A 303 11.31 0.13 23.11
C LYS A 303 9.96 0.51 22.47
N PRO A 304 8.82 0.33 23.15
CA PRO A 304 7.54 0.77 22.62
C PRO A 304 7.44 2.29 22.46
N PRO A 305 6.61 2.78 21.50
CA PRO A 305 6.15 4.16 21.46
C PRO A 305 5.55 4.62 22.80
N SER A 306 5.63 5.93 23.09
CA SER A 306 5.22 6.50 24.38
C SER A 306 3.71 6.45 24.67
N ASP A 307 2.89 6.06 23.70
CA ASP A 307 1.44 5.93 23.79
C ASP A 307 0.94 4.47 23.74
N PHE A 308 1.86 3.49 23.63
CA PHE A 308 1.52 2.08 23.59
C PHE A 308 0.71 1.65 24.82
N GLY A 309 -0.28 0.78 24.61
CA GLY A 309 -1.23 0.35 25.64
C GLY A 309 -2.36 1.35 25.90
N THR A 310 -2.36 2.52 25.25
CA THR A 310 -3.49 3.47 25.30
C THR A 310 -4.21 3.50 23.95
N SER A 311 -5.54 3.35 23.96
CA SER A 311 -6.36 3.50 22.75
C SER A 311 -6.28 4.93 22.21
N GLN A 312 -5.58 5.12 21.09
CA GLN A 312 -5.45 6.41 20.42
C GLN A 312 -6.35 6.48 19.18
N LEU A 313 -6.90 7.67 18.91
CA LEU A 313 -7.57 7.99 17.65
C LEU A 313 -6.54 8.58 16.68
N HIS A 314 -6.52 8.10 15.44
CA HIS A 314 -5.65 8.62 14.39
C HIS A 314 -6.41 8.76 13.07
N TYR A 315 -6.22 9.88 12.39
CA TYR A 315 -6.80 10.18 11.08
C TYR A 315 -5.67 10.36 10.07
N PHE A 316 -5.74 9.62 8.98
CA PHE A 316 -4.91 9.75 7.79
C PHE A 316 -5.61 10.72 6.83
N GLU A 317 -5.20 11.99 6.84
CA GLU A 317 -5.90 13.05 6.10
C GLU A 317 -5.71 13.01 4.58
N ASP A 318 -4.73 12.27 4.07
CA ASP A 318 -4.58 12.01 2.64
C ASP A 318 -5.38 10.78 2.21
N TRP A 319 -5.25 9.68 2.95
CA TRP A 319 -5.95 8.42 2.66
C TRP A 319 -7.46 8.49 2.94
N GLY A 320 -7.89 9.41 3.79
CA GLY A 320 -9.28 9.53 4.25
C GLY A 320 -9.69 8.42 5.23
N VAL A 321 -8.75 7.88 6.03
CA VAL A 321 -8.99 6.75 6.94
C VAL A 321 -8.82 7.17 8.39
N VAL A 322 -9.82 6.90 9.21
CA VAL A 322 -9.77 6.98 10.67
C VAL A 322 -9.49 5.59 11.25
N THR A 323 -8.67 5.52 12.30
CA THR A 323 -8.40 4.33 13.11
C THR A 323 -8.46 4.67 14.59
N TYR A 324 -8.90 3.72 15.41
CA TYR A 324 -8.90 3.81 16.87
C TYR A 324 -8.47 2.48 17.48
N GLY A 325 -7.70 2.50 18.58
CA GLY A 325 -7.36 1.30 19.34
C GLY A 325 -6.37 0.35 18.65
N SER A 326 -5.51 0.88 17.76
CA SER A 326 -4.47 0.12 17.07
C SER A 326 -3.26 -0.19 17.94
N ALA A 327 -2.51 -1.24 17.55
CA ALA A 327 -1.28 -1.70 18.23
C ALA A 327 -1.43 -1.98 19.74
N LEU A 328 -2.59 -2.48 20.17
CA LEU A 328 -2.83 -2.94 21.54
C LEU A 328 -2.53 -4.45 21.69
N PRO A 329 -2.30 -4.95 22.91
CA PRO A 329 -2.43 -6.40 23.19
C PRO A 329 -3.84 -6.90 22.86
N ALA A 330 -3.98 -8.15 22.44
CA ALA A 330 -5.29 -8.79 22.36
C ALA A 330 -5.77 -9.11 23.78
N ASP A 331 -6.71 -8.33 24.28
CA ASP A 331 -7.27 -8.44 25.64
C ASP A 331 -8.69 -7.85 25.66
N THR A 332 -9.42 -8.15 26.74
CA THR A 332 -10.74 -7.62 27.05
C THR A 332 -10.75 -6.09 27.03
N ASN A 333 -11.77 -5.50 26.41
CA ASN A 333 -11.94 -4.06 26.16
C ASN A 333 -10.97 -3.42 25.15
N ASN A 334 -9.85 -4.05 24.76
CA ASN A 334 -8.95 -3.52 23.72
C ASN A 334 -9.61 -3.59 22.34
N THR A 335 -10.37 -2.55 22.02
CA THR A 335 -11.30 -2.51 20.88
C THR A 335 -10.71 -1.66 19.76
N PHE A 336 -10.59 -2.25 18.56
CA PHE A 336 -10.20 -1.54 17.35
C PHE A 336 -11.41 -1.15 16.50
N VAL A 337 -11.33 0.04 15.90
CA VAL A 337 -12.28 0.57 14.92
C VAL A 337 -11.51 1.15 13.76
N SER A 338 -11.97 0.96 12.53
CA SER A 338 -11.56 1.80 11.39
C SER A 338 -12.76 2.34 10.65
N PHE A 339 -12.57 3.44 9.90
CA PHE A 339 -13.57 4.02 9.01
C PHE A 339 -12.87 4.71 7.83
N LYS A 340 -13.30 4.47 6.58
CA LYS A 340 -12.75 5.13 5.38
C LYS A 340 -13.81 6.04 4.74
N SER A 341 -13.49 7.29 4.45
CA SER A 341 -14.22 8.12 3.49
C SER A 341 -13.30 9.23 2.97
N GLY A 342 -12.80 9.07 1.75
CA GLY A 342 -11.73 9.89 1.19
C GLY A 342 -11.76 10.04 -0.33
N LYS A 343 -10.91 10.92 -0.85
CA LYS A 343 -10.69 11.12 -2.28
C LYS A 343 -10.02 9.88 -2.91
N LEU A 344 -10.48 9.49 -4.10
CA LEU A 344 -9.88 8.39 -4.89
C LEU A 344 -8.39 8.63 -5.14
N GLY A 345 -7.55 7.61 -4.93
CA GLY A 345 -6.09 7.71 -5.02
C GLY A 345 -5.42 8.41 -3.83
N GLY A 346 -6.17 8.78 -2.79
CA GLY A 346 -5.72 9.72 -1.76
C GLY A 346 -5.79 11.18 -2.23
N ARG A 347 -5.88 12.11 -1.27
CA ARG A 347 -6.03 13.54 -1.53
C ARG A 347 -4.93 14.09 -2.44
N ALA A 348 -3.67 13.70 -2.23
CA ALA A 348 -2.53 14.11 -3.04
C ALA A 348 -2.77 13.79 -4.53
N ILE A 349 -3.01 12.53 -4.89
CA ILE A 349 -3.19 12.12 -6.29
C ILE A 349 -4.46 12.77 -6.87
N PHE A 350 -5.54 12.84 -6.10
CA PHE A 350 -6.79 13.45 -6.55
C PHE A 350 -6.61 14.94 -6.85
N ASP A 351 -6.03 15.72 -5.93
CA ASP A 351 -5.82 17.15 -6.12
C ASP A 351 -4.76 17.43 -7.20
N ILE A 352 -3.71 16.60 -7.32
CA ILE A 352 -2.76 16.68 -8.44
C ILE A 352 -3.46 16.51 -9.79
N VAL A 353 -4.35 15.53 -9.92
CA VAL A 353 -5.10 15.27 -11.16
C VAL A 353 -6.09 16.38 -11.45
N HIS A 354 -6.95 16.76 -10.50
CA HIS A 354 -8.07 17.67 -10.74
C HIS A 354 -7.67 19.16 -10.73
N ARG A 355 -6.64 19.54 -9.98
CA ARG A 355 -6.06 20.90 -10.02
C ARG A 355 -4.96 21.03 -11.09
N ASN A 356 -4.65 19.94 -11.80
CA ASN A 356 -3.65 19.85 -12.86
C ASN A 356 -2.26 20.32 -12.38
N LYS A 357 -1.78 19.76 -11.26
CA LYS A 357 -0.42 20.01 -10.74
C LYS A 357 0.63 19.23 -11.54
N TYR A 358 1.88 19.67 -11.46
CA TYR A 358 3.05 18.98 -12.04
C TYR A 358 2.93 18.75 -13.56
N LYS A 359 2.47 19.80 -14.26
CA LYS A 359 1.99 19.80 -15.66
C LYS A 359 2.98 19.26 -16.71
N GLU A 360 4.28 19.33 -16.44
CA GLU A 360 5.28 18.74 -17.33
C GLU A 360 5.26 17.21 -17.33
N TRP A 361 4.81 16.60 -16.23
CA TRP A 361 4.91 15.15 -16.00
C TRP A 361 3.55 14.47 -16.01
N ILE A 362 2.54 15.10 -15.41
CA ILE A 362 1.19 14.55 -15.19
C ILE A 362 0.25 14.96 -16.32
N LYS A 363 -0.55 13.99 -16.81
CA LYS A 363 -1.62 14.21 -17.79
C LYS A 363 -2.89 13.49 -17.32
N GLY A 364 -3.40 13.95 -16.17
CA GLY A 364 -4.54 13.35 -15.47
C GLY A 364 -4.32 11.88 -15.05
N TRP A 365 -5.43 11.15 -14.89
CA TRP A 365 -5.48 9.76 -14.43
C TRP A 365 -4.68 8.73 -15.26
N ARG A 366 -4.11 9.09 -16.42
CA ARG A 366 -3.22 8.18 -17.16
C ARG A 366 -1.90 7.89 -16.42
N ASN A 367 -1.49 8.80 -15.53
CA ASN A 367 -0.20 8.77 -14.83
C ASN A 367 -0.23 7.99 -13.50
N PHE A 368 -1.42 7.65 -12.99
CA PHE A 368 -1.65 7.01 -11.70
C PHE A 368 -2.48 5.72 -11.87
N ASN A 369 -2.58 4.90 -10.82
CA ASN A 369 -3.34 3.65 -10.89
C ASN A 369 -4.13 3.32 -9.61
N ALA A 370 -5.35 3.85 -9.49
CA ALA A 370 -6.30 3.47 -8.43
C ALA A 370 -6.96 2.08 -8.63
N GLY A 371 -6.42 1.22 -9.50
CA GLY A 371 -7.03 -0.06 -9.87
C GLY A 371 -7.14 -1.08 -8.74
N HIS A 372 -6.34 -0.94 -7.68
CA HIS A 372 -6.33 -1.77 -6.47
C HIS A 372 -7.29 -1.28 -5.36
N GLU A 373 -7.80 -0.05 -5.43
CA GLU A 373 -8.84 0.43 -4.51
C GLU A 373 -10.19 -0.25 -4.78
N HIS A 374 -11.11 -0.12 -3.82
CA HIS A 374 -12.45 -0.72 -3.85
C HIS A 374 -13.54 0.37 -3.93
N PRO A 375 -14.79 0.01 -4.31
CA PRO A 375 -15.97 0.84 -4.07
C PRO A 375 -16.39 0.78 -2.58
N ASP A 376 -15.53 1.31 -1.72
CA ASP A 376 -15.50 1.11 -0.26
C ASP A 376 -15.73 2.39 0.56
N GLN A 377 -16.16 3.48 -0.06
CA GLN A 377 -16.33 4.76 0.65
C GLN A 377 -17.43 4.63 1.72
N ASN A 378 -17.15 5.15 2.91
CA ASN A 378 -17.87 4.94 4.17
C ASN A 378 -17.84 3.51 4.75
N THR A 379 -16.96 2.62 4.28
CA THR A 379 -16.72 1.32 4.94
C THR A 379 -16.11 1.51 6.34
N PHE A 380 -16.33 0.54 7.21
CA PHE A 380 -15.78 0.51 8.56
C PHE A 380 -15.47 -0.92 8.99
N THR A 381 -14.51 -1.08 9.91
CA THR A 381 -14.25 -2.35 10.59
C THR A 381 -14.42 -2.20 12.10
N PHE A 382 -14.74 -3.30 12.77
CA PHE A 382 -14.96 -3.33 14.20
C PHE A 382 -14.42 -4.63 14.79
N ALA A 383 -13.42 -4.50 15.66
CA ALA A 383 -12.78 -5.61 16.36
C ALA A 383 -12.79 -5.38 17.90
N PRO A 384 -13.95 -5.57 18.56
CA PRO A 384 -14.05 -5.48 20.02
C PRO A 384 -13.26 -6.61 20.70
N ASN A 385 -12.58 -6.30 21.81
CA ASN A 385 -11.67 -7.23 22.52
C ASN A 385 -10.59 -7.83 21.60
N GLY A 386 -10.16 -7.09 20.55
CA GLY A 386 -9.27 -7.56 19.50
C GLY A 386 -9.88 -8.55 18.51
N PHE A 387 -11.08 -9.06 18.76
CA PHE A 387 -11.72 -10.09 17.94
C PHE A 387 -12.37 -9.49 16.67
N PRO A 388 -11.97 -9.89 15.44
CA PRO A 388 -12.51 -9.31 14.21
C PRO A 388 -13.98 -9.69 13.97
N PHE A 389 -14.90 -8.80 14.36
CA PHE A 389 -16.35 -9.00 14.23
C PHE A 389 -16.87 -8.50 12.87
N ILE A 390 -16.60 -7.24 12.53
CA ILE A 390 -16.88 -6.66 11.21
C ILE A 390 -15.54 -6.41 10.52
N THR A 391 -15.32 -7.03 9.37
CA THR A 391 -14.01 -7.02 8.67
C THR A 391 -14.16 -6.49 7.25
N GLU A 392 -13.07 -5.97 6.66
CA GLU A 392 -12.99 -5.88 5.19
C GLU A 392 -12.93 -7.28 4.58
N ALA A 393 -13.24 -7.38 3.28
CA ALA A 393 -13.36 -8.66 2.57
C ALA A 393 -12.08 -9.16 1.87
N LEU A 394 -10.96 -8.44 2.00
CA LEU A 394 -9.65 -8.72 1.37
C LEU A 394 -9.68 -8.57 -0.17
N TYR A 395 -8.59 -8.97 -0.84
CA TYR A 395 -8.43 -8.93 -2.29
C TYR A 395 -9.52 -9.75 -3.01
N GLY A 396 -10.52 -9.03 -3.52
CA GLY A 396 -11.67 -9.55 -4.25
C GLY A 396 -12.08 -8.73 -5.48
N PRO A 397 -13.21 -9.08 -6.11
CA PRO A 397 -13.85 -8.27 -7.15
C PRO A 397 -14.24 -6.86 -6.69
N LYS A 398 -14.34 -5.93 -7.63
CA LYS A 398 -14.59 -4.51 -7.35
C LYS A 398 -16.09 -4.19 -7.28
N TYR A 399 -16.75 -4.81 -6.29
CA TYR A 399 -18.20 -4.73 -6.05
C TYR A 399 -18.50 -4.00 -4.75
N THR A 400 -19.48 -3.10 -4.73
CA THR A 400 -19.85 -2.35 -3.51
C THR A 400 -20.38 -3.28 -2.41
N LEU A 401 -21.05 -4.37 -2.81
CA LEU A 401 -21.59 -5.41 -1.93
C LEU A 401 -20.54 -6.34 -1.29
N LEU A 402 -19.25 -6.04 -1.48
CA LEU A 402 -18.13 -6.72 -0.82
C LEU A 402 -17.46 -5.87 0.26
N ASN A 403 -17.90 -4.62 0.46
CA ASN A 403 -17.39 -3.73 1.49
C ASN A 403 -18.51 -3.44 2.51
N ASN A 404 -18.19 -2.88 3.67
CA ASN A 404 -19.17 -2.58 4.73
C ASN A 404 -19.97 -1.29 4.43
N ALA A 405 -20.64 -1.27 3.28
CA ALA A 405 -21.20 -0.10 2.61
C ALA A 405 -22.69 -0.28 2.22
N VAL A 406 -23.27 0.75 1.59
CA VAL A 406 -24.69 0.77 1.17
C VAL A 406 -24.84 0.74 -0.36
N LEU A 407 -25.87 0.02 -0.82
CA LEU A 407 -26.35 0.04 -2.19
C LEU A 407 -27.80 0.56 -2.24
N PHE A 408 -28.19 1.13 -3.37
CA PHE A 408 -29.48 1.79 -3.58
C PHE A 408 -30.30 1.08 -4.65
N GLY A 409 -31.59 0.86 -4.39
CA GLY A 409 -32.52 0.23 -5.34
C GLY A 409 -32.98 1.24 -6.40
N SER A 410 -32.54 1.07 -7.64
CA SER A 410 -32.70 2.06 -8.72
C SER A 410 -32.80 1.41 -10.11
N ALA A 411 -33.44 2.11 -11.05
CA ALA A 411 -33.68 1.65 -12.42
C ALA A 411 -32.53 1.96 -13.40
N VAL A 412 -31.41 2.51 -12.93
CA VAL A 412 -30.27 2.92 -13.77
C VAL A 412 -29.70 1.74 -14.58
N SER A 413 -29.52 1.95 -15.88
CA SER A 413 -28.92 0.99 -16.79
C SER A 413 -27.41 0.83 -16.54
N GLY A 414 -26.90 -0.38 -16.74
CA GLY A 414 -25.47 -0.70 -16.58
C GLY A 414 -25.03 -1.18 -15.20
N SER A 415 -25.90 -1.19 -14.18
CA SER A 415 -25.51 -1.68 -12.84
C SER A 415 -25.23 -3.19 -12.81
N CYS A 416 -24.31 -3.60 -11.93
CA CYS A 416 -23.83 -4.97 -11.80
C CYS A 416 -24.87 -5.91 -11.18
N PHE A 417 -25.67 -5.41 -10.25
CA PHE A 417 -26.50 -6.21 -9.34
C PHE A 417 -27.97 -5.77 -9.33
N LYS A 418 -28.54 -5.53 -10.51
CA LYS A 418 -29.94 -5.08 -10.70
C LYS A 418 -30.93 -5.82 -9.77
N PRO A 419 -31.82 -5.11 -9.05
CA PRO A 419 -32.13 -3.68 -9.16
C PRO A 419 -31.21 -2.75 -8.32
N TRP A 420 -30.09 -3.25 -7.80
CA TRP A 420 -29.18 -2.45 -6.98
C TRP A 420 -28.14 -1.69 -7.81
N VAL A 421 -27.76 -0.52 -7.29
CA VAL A 421 -26.67 0.34 -7.76
C VAL A 421 -25.76 0.62 -6.57
N GLY A 422 -24.46 0.45 -6.76
CA GLY A 422 -23.42 0.74 -5.78
C GLY A 422 -22.72 2.09 -6.02
N GLN A 423 -21.46 2.18 -5.63
CA GLN A 423 -20.63 3.36 -5.85
C GLN A 423 -20.16 3.45 -7.32
N VAL A 424 -19.88 4.66 -7.79
CA VAL A 424 -19.58 4.94 -9.22
C VAL A 424 -18.32 4.26 -9.78
N THR A 425 -17.44 3.74 -8.93
CA THR A 425 -16.22 3.00 -9.30
C THR A 425 -16.44 1.48 -9.45
N GLU A 426 -17.64 0.98 -9.13
CA GLU A 426 -18.02 -0.44 -9.24
C GLU A 426 -17.92 -0.96 -10.68
N THR A 427 -17.46 -2.21 -10.85
CA THR A 427 -17.34 -2.84 -12.17
C THR A 427 -17.54 -4.35 -12.10
N CYS A 428 -18.44 -4.88 -12.95
CA CYS A 428 -18.70 -6.31 -13.12
C CYS A 428 -17.77 -7.00 -14.14
N ASP A 429 -17.23 -6.21 -15.09
CA ASP A 429 -16.50 -6.67 -16.27
C ASP A 429 -14.97 -6.56 -16.14
N SER A 430 -14.46 -6.08 -15.00
CA SER A 430 -13.04 -5.88 -14.74
C SER A 430 -12.60 -6.48 -13.39
N LYS A 431 -11.34 -6.93 -13.30
CA LYS A 431 -10.66 -7.22 -12.03
C LYS A 431 -10.15 -5.94 -11.33
N TRP A 432 -9.94 -4.90 -12.11
CA TRP A 432 -9.39 -3.60 -11.72
C TRP A 432 -10.50 -2.57 -11.56
N LEU A 433 -10.39 -1.69 -10.57
CA LEU A 433 -11.33 -0.59 -10.39
C LEU A 433 -11.39 0.27 -11.66
N LYS A 434 -12.58 0.74 -12.07
CA LYS A 434 -12.72 1.71 -13.15
C LYS A 434 -12.70 3.11 -12.54
N TYR A 435 -11.68 3.90 -12.89
CA TYR A 435 -11.42 5.23 -12.29
C TYR A 435 -10.95 6.30 -13.29
N LYS A 436 -10.71 5.99 -14.57
CA LYS A 436 -10.03 6.91 -15.50
C LYS A 436 -10.94 7.91 -16.21
N VAL A 437 -12.25 7.69 -16.22
CA VAL A 437 -13.22 8.41 -17.07
C VAL A 437 -14.58 8.56 -16.40
N GLY A 438 -15.28 9.66 -16.69
CA GLY A 438 -16.61 9.96 -16.16
C GLY A 438 -16.64 10.10 -14.64
N LEU A 439 -17.83 10.00 -14.04
CA LEU A 439 -18.08 10.18 -12.60
C LEU A 439 -17.17 9.32 -11.69
N ALA A 440 -16.64 8.22 -12.19
CA ALA A 440 -15.71 7.37 -11.45
C ALA A 440 -14.34 8.03 -11.22
N ALA A 441 -13.93 8.97 -12.08
CA ALA A 441 -12.71 9.76 -11.92
C ALA A 441 -12.84 10.83 -10.82
N ASP A 442 -14.04 11.40 -10.67
CA ASP A 442 -14.38 12.45 -9.71
C ASP A 442 -14.74 11.90 -8.30
N THR A 443 -14.52 10.60 -8.06
CA THR A 443 -14.98 9.91 -6.84
C THR A 443 -14.31 10.41 -5.58
N GLN A 444 -15.10 10.87 -4.62
CA GLN A 444 -14.63 11.25 -3.29
C GLN A 444 -15.69 10.95 -2.21
N GLY A 445 -15.24 10.30 -1.14
CA GLY A 445 -15.82 10.45 0.20
C GLY A 445 -15.08 11.52 0.98
N ARG A 446 -15.60 11.90 2.16
CA ARG A 446 -14.93 12.82 3.09
C ARG A 446 -15.32 12.53 4.53
N VAL A 447 -14.34 12.30 5.41
CA VAL A 447 -14.53 12.41 6.86
C VAL A 447 -14.82 13.86 7.22
N GLU A 448 -15.99 14.13 7.81
CA GLU A 448 -16.37 15.47 8.30
C GLU A 448 -15.86 15.73 9.72
N ALA A 449 -15.81 14.67 10.54
CA ALA A 449 -15.34 14.73 11.91
C ALA A 449 -14.79 13.39 12.36
N ALA A 450 -13.69 13.42 13.10
CA ALA A 450 -13.18 12.32 13.90
C ALA A 450 -12.74 12.89 15.25
N MET A 451 -13.38 12.47 16.35
CA MET A 451 -13.16 13.03 17.68
C MET A 451 -13.19 11.94 18.75
N GLU A 452 -12.22 11.98 19.66
CA GLU A 452 -12.24 11.21 20.92
C GLU A 452 -12.50 12.18 22.08
N ARG A 453 -13.45 11.82 22.95
CA ARG A 453 -13.82 12.57 24.15
C ARG A 453 -14.17 11.61 25.28
N GLN A 454 -13.32 11.56 26.30
CA GLN A 454 -13.56 10.83 27.55
C GLN A 454 -13.80 9.31 27.34
N GLY A 455 -13.10 8.71 26.37
CA GLY A 455 -13.25 7.30 25.99
C GLY A 455 -14.40 7.01 25.01
N MET A 456 -15.14 8.03 24.56
CA MET A 456 -16.07 7.91 23.44
C MET A 456 -15.46 8.43 22.15
N VAL A 457 -15.61 7.67 21.07
CA VAL A 457 -15.20 8.06 19.71
C VAL A 457 -16.43 8.40 18.88
N PHE A 458 -16.39 9.54 18.19
CA PHE A 458 -17.38 9.98 17.22
C PHE A 458 -16.72 10.18 15.86
N ILE A 459 -17.29 9.55 14.83
CA ILE A 459 -16.85 9.68 13.43
C ILE A 459 -18.08 10.02 12.58
N ARG A 460 -17.96 10.99 11.68
CA ARG A 460 -18.99 11.40 10.72
C ARG A 460 -18.36 11.64 9.35
N ALA A 461 -19.10 11.33 8.29
CA ALA A 461 -18.64 11.45 6.91
C ALA A 461 -19.75 11.91 5.95
N ALA A 462 -19.32 12.45 4.82
CA ALA A 462 -20.17 12.90 3.72
C ALA A 462 -19.85 12.08 2.44
N PRO A 463 -20.86 11.55 1.73
CA PRO A 463 -22.27 11.47 2.14
C PRO A 463 -22.48 10.49 3.31
N PRO A 464 -23.38 10.75 4.27
CA PRO A 464 -23.62 9.84 5.39
C PRO A 464 -24.43 8.59 4.99
N CYS A 465 -24.03 7.39 5.45
CA CYS A 465 -24.73 6.13 5.14
C CYS A 465 -25.91 5.80 6.08
N GLY A 466 -25.89 6.26 7.34
CA GLY A 466 -26.95 6.00 8.33
C GLY A 466 -28.12 7.00 8.32
N HIS A 467 -27.97 8.11 7.58
CA HIS A 467 -28.98 9.15 7.38
C HIS A 467 -28.99 9.53 5.91
N ILE A 468 -30.08 9.21 5.22
CA ILE A 468 -30.24 9.47 3.78
C ILE A 468 -31.30 10.54 3.61
N HIS A 469 -30.91 11.66 3.01
CA HIS A 469 -31.81 12.67 2.47
C HIS A 469 -32.12 12.30 1.02
N LEU A 470 -33.39 12.04 0.71
CA LEU A 470 -33.87 11.84 -0.64
C LEU A 470 -34.37 13.15 -1.24
N ASP A 471 -33.81 13.51 -2.38
CA ASP A 471 -34.38 14.49 -3.29
C ASP A 471 -35.79 14.05 -3.76
N PRO A 472 -36.77 14.98 -3.93
CA PRO A 472 -38.12 14.65 -4.38
C PRO A 472 -38.18 13.85 -5.69
N ASP A 473 -37.31 14.17 -6.65
CA ASP A 473 -37.29 13.54 -7.98
C ASP A 473 -36.47 12.24 -8.01
N SER A 474 -35.86 11.85 -6.89
CA SER A 474 -35.11 10.60 -6.79
C SER A 474 -36.03 9.40 -7.07
N PRO A 475 -35.67 8.49 -8.01
CA PRO A 475 -36.42 7.26 -8.28
C PRO A 475 -36.17 6.17 -7.23
N THR A 476 -35.27 6.41 -6.27
CA THR A 476 -34.78 5.40 -5.32
C THR A 476 -35.81 5.09 -4.24
N ARG A 477 -36.10 3.80 -3.97
CA ARG A 477 -37.15 3.38 -3.02
C ARG A 477 -36.70 2.43 -1.91
N ALA A 478 -35.47 1.91 -1.98
CA ALA A 478 -34.89 1.05 -0.96
C ALA A 478 -33.38 1.24 -0.88
N MET A 479 -32.81 0.94 0.28
CA MET A 479 -31.37 0.75 0.46
C MET A 479 -31.06 -0.67 0.95
N SER A 480 -29.84 -1.13 0.73
CA SER A 480 -29.31 -2.40 1.20
C SER A 480 -27.92 -2.16 1.77
N ALA A 481 -27.76 -2.32 3.09
CA ALA A 481 -26.48 -2.20 3.78
C ALA A 481 -25.82 -3.58 3.95
N PHE A 482 -24.51 -3.66 3.72
CA PHE A 482 -23.72 -4.89 3.83
C PHE A 482 -22.75 -4.84 5.01
N PHE A 483 -22.56 -5.97 5.68
CA PHE A 483 -21.67 -6.13 6.84
C PHE A 483 -20.96 -7.49 6.75
N HIS A 484 -19.63 -7.49 6.82
CA HIS A 484 -18.80 -8.62 6.40
C HIS A 484 -18.03 -9.28 7.55
N ASN A 485 -17.81 -10.58 7.43
CA ASN A 485 -16.82 -11.32 8.21
C ASN A 485 -16.15 -12.38 7.32
N THR A 486 -14.84 -12.29 7.18
CA THR A 486 -14.06 -13.12 6.23
C THR A 486 -13.88 -14.57 6.68
N GLU A 487 -14.07 -14.88 7.96
CA GLU A 487 -13.79 -16.21 8.52
C GLU A 487 -15.04 -16.92 9.06
N LEU A 488 -15.94 -16.22 9.75
CA LEU A 488 -17.07 -16.82 10.45
C LEU A 488 -18.43 -16.48 9.80
N PRO A 489 -19.31 -17.48 9.61
CA PRO A 489 -20.66 -17.23 9.14
C PRO A 489 -21.50 -16.54 10.24
N PHE A 490 -22.22 -15.49 9.84
CA PHE A 490 -23.25 -14.89 10.68
C PHE A 490 -24.41 -15.87 10.90
N GLN A 491 -25.09 -15.72 12.03
CA GLN A 491 -26.30 -16.44 12.40
C GLN A 491 -27.39 -15.42 12.75
N GLY A 492 -28.61 -15.65 12.25
CA GLY A 492 -29.72 -14.72 12.46
C GLY A 492 -30.29 -14.80 13.88
N THR A 493 -30.66 -13.67 14.46
CA THR A 493 -31.31 -13.59 15.77
C THR A 493 -32.45 -12.55 15.77
N LYS A 494 -33.29 -12.59 16.80
CA LYS A 494 -34.37 -11.64 17.03
C LYS A 494 -34.67 -11.54 18.52
N VAL A 495 -34.80 -10.31 19.03
CA VAL A 495 -35.16 -10.00 20.42
C VAL A 495 -36.19 -8.87 20.40
N ASP A 496 -37.31 -9.04 21.10
CA ASP A 496 -38.37 -8.03 21.28
C ASP A 496 -38.82 -7.29 20.01
N GLY A 497 -38.93 -8.04 18.91
CA GLY A 497 -39.31 -7.53 17.60
C GLY A 497 -38.13 -7.07 16.72
N VAL A 498 -37.00 -6.70 17.32
CA VAL A 498 -35.78 -6.22 16.65
C VAL A 498 -35.00 -7.41 16.08
N HIS A 499 -34.70 -7.38 14.79
CA HIS A 499 -33.84 -8.37 14.15
C HIS A 499 -32.36 -8.03 14.35
N GLY A 500 -31.55 -9.09 14.37
CA GLY A 500 -30.11 -9.01 14.52
C GLY A 500 -29.37 -10.16 13.85
N ALA A 501 -28.05 -10.12 13.95
CA ALA A 501 -27.14 -11.19 13.55
C ALA A 501 -26.02 -11.33 14.59
N PHE A 502 -25.36 -12.49 14.61
CA PHE A 502 -24.18 -12.70 15.46
C PHE A 502 -23.18 -13.66 14.82
N VAL A 503 -21.91 -13.58 15.23
CA VAL A 503 -20.92 -14.65 15.02
C VAL A 503 -20.56 -15.27 16.38
N SER A 504 -20.17 -16.55 16.39
CA SER A 504 -19.76 -17.27 17.61
C SER A 504 -18.28 -17.62 17.55
N HIS A 505 -17.53 -17.32 18.61
CA HIS A 505 -16.14 -17.72 18.77
C HIS A 505 -15.98 -18.51 20.08
N GLY A 506 -15.94 -19.84 19.98
CA GLY A 506 -16.16 -20.69 21.16
C GLY A 506 -17.57 -20.47 21.72
N GLU A 507 -17.66 -20.12 23.00
CA GLU A 507 -18.93 -19.78 23.67
C GLU A 507 -19.32 -18.29 23.47
N ASP A 508 -18.36 -17.42 23.15
CA ASP A 508 -18.59 -15.98 22.99
C ASP A 508 -19.43 -15.68 21.74
N LYS A 509 -20.32 -14.68 21.88
CA LYS A 509 -21.21 -14.23 20.79
C LYS A 509 -21.09 -12.73 20.60
N TYR A 510 -20.55 -12.36 19.44
CA TYR A 510 -20.44 -10.99 18.97
C TYR A 510 -21.70 -10.66 18.17
N LYS A 511 -22.50 -9.70 18.64
CA LYS A 511 -23.89 -9.49 18.22
C LYS A 511 -24.07 -8.12 17.57
N MET A 512 -24.98 -8.04 16.62
CA MET A 512 -25.48 -6.80 16.05
C MET A 512 -27.01 -6.80 15.92
N PHE A 513 -27.63 -5.64 16.09
CA PHE A 513 -29.07 -5.42 15.88
C PHE A 513 -29.31 -4.11 15.15
N TRP A 514 -30.47 -3.95 14.52
CA TRP A 514 -30.79 -2.77 13.73
C TRP A 514 -32.27 -2.42 13.76
N MET A 515 -32.58 -1.12 13.70
CA MET A 515 -33.92 -0.58 13.46
C MET A 515 -33.84 0.78 12.79
N ASP A 516 -34.92 1.15 12.10
CA ASP A 516 -35.11 2.50 11.58
C ASP A 516 -35.82 3.42 12.60
N ASP A 517 -35.92 4.72 12.26
CA ASP A 517 -36.47 5.74 13.15
C ASP A 517 -38.00 5.70 13.35
N THR A 518 -38.69 4.71 12.76
CA THR A 518 -40.08 4.35 13.12
C THR A 518 -40.15 3.11 14.02
N GLY A 519 -39.01 2.53 14.38
CA GLY A 519 -38.90 1.27 15.12
C GLY A 519 -39.04 0.03 14.24
N TYR A 520 -39.14 0.18 12.92
CA TYR A 520 -39.22 -0.95 12.00
C TYR A 520 -37.84 -1.62 11.85
N SER A 521 -37.85 -2.96 11.92
CA SER A 521 -36.65 -3.78 11.78
C SER A 521 -36.97 -4.95 10.85
N ASN A 522 -36.40 -4.95 9.65
CA ASN A 522 -36.53 -6.04 8.68
C ASN A 522 -35.55 -7.19 8.99
N LYS A 523 -35.87 -8.42 8.56
CA LYS A 523 -34.94 -9.56 8.68
C LYS A 523 -33.84 -9.45 7.63
N GLY A 524 -32.58 -9.49 8.07
CA GLY A 524 -31.42 -9.49 7.19
C GLY A 524 -31.24 -10.81 6.44
N VAL A 525 -30.71 -10.74 5.23
CA VAL A 525 -30.30 -11.89 4.41
C VAL A 525 -28.84 -12.20 4.73
N ILE A 526 -28.59 -13.37 5.31
CA ILE A 526 -27.24 -13.87 5.58
C ILE A 526 -26.79 -14.73 4.41
N GLY A 527 -25.52 -14.61 4.01
CA GLY A 527 -24.95 -15.43 2.96
C GLY A 527 -23.42 -15.49 3.00
N TYR A 528 -22.86 -16.17 1.99
CA TYR A 528 -21.43 -16.22 1.72
C TYR A 528 -21.20 -15.93 0.23
N TRP A 529 -20.37 -14.95 -0.07
CA TRP A 529 -20.06 -14.58 -1.44
C TRP A 529 -18.74 -15.23 -1.87
N ASN A 530 -18.80 -16.15 -2.83
CA ASN A 530 -17.62 -16.82 -3.38
C ASN A 530 -16.86 -15.89 -4.34
N TYR A 531 -15.53 -15.89 -4.28
CA TYR A 531 -14.70 -15.15 -5.23
C TYR A 531 -14.42 -15.97 -6.51
N PRO A 532 -14.33 -15.30 -7.69
CA PRO A 532 -13.94 -15.96 -8.94
C PRO A 532 -12.55 -16.60 -8.87
N ARG A 533 -12.29 -17.57 -9.75
CA ARG A 533 -10.93 -18.12 -9.93
C ARG A 533 -9.96 -17.00 -10.34
N GLY A 534 -8.82 -16.91 -9.66
CA GLY A 534 -7.81 -15.85 -9.90
C GLY A 534 -7.75 -14.76 -8.83
N TYR A 535 -8.54 -14.89 -7.75
CA TYR A 535 -8.30 -14.22 -6.47
C TYR A 535 -7.63 -15.20 -5.48
N PRO A 536 -6.86 -14.72 -4.49
CA PRO A 536 -6.14 -15.57 -3.54
C PRO A 536 -6.99 -16.06 -2.36
N TYR A 537 -8.18 -15.48 -2.16
CA TYR A 537 -9.11 -15.82 -1.08
C TYR A 537 -10.42 -16.39 -1.62
N ASN A 538 -11.10 -17.19 -0.79
CA ASN A 538 -12.30 -17.91 -1.19
C ASN A 538 -13.54 -17.02 -1.29
N GLY A 539 -13.57 -15.87 -0.62
CA GLY A 539 -14.77 -15.06 -0.43
C GLY A 539 -14.93 -14.49 0.98
N SER A 540 -16.15 -14.07 1.32
CA SER A 540 -16.53 -13.52 2.64
C SER A 540 -17.95 -13.93 3.02
N ASN A 541 -18.20 -14.15 4.30
CA ASN A 541 -19.55 -14.15 4.86
C ASN A 541 -20.09 -12.72 4.92
N TYR A 542 -21.41 -12.55 4.83
CA TYR A 542 -22.05 -11.24 4.92
C TYR A 542 -23.46 -11.29 5.54
N VAL A 543 -23.89 -10.15 6.08
CA VAL A 543 -25.30 -9.81 6.33
C VAL A 543 -25.69 -8.67 5.39
N ASN A 544 -26.76 -8.86 4.61
CA ASN A 544 -27.42 -7.82 3.84
C ASN A 544 -28.68 -7.38 4.60
N ILE A 545 -28.81 -6.07 4.85
CA ILE A 545 -29.93 -5.47 5.57
C ILE A 545 -30.64 -4.49 4.63
N THR A 546 -31.73 -4.96 4.02
CA THR A 546 -32.58 -4.16 3.13
C THR A 546 -33.66 -3.40 3.90
N MET A 547 -33.74 -2.08 3.67
CA MET A 547 -34.74 -1.19 4.26
C MET A 547 -35.46 -0.35 3.19
N PRO A 548 -36.77 -0.08 3.34
CA PRO A 548 -37.47 0.88 2.48
C PRO A 548 -36.97 2.30 2.78
N LEU A 549 -36.92 3.16 1.76
CA LEU A 549 -36.58 4.57 1.93
C LEU A 549 -37.86 5.42 2.03
N ARG A 550 -37.90 6.26 3.06
CA ARG A 550 -38.88 7.34 3.27
C ARG A 550 -38.33 8.67 2.76
N TYR A 551 -39.23 9.48 2.23
CA TYR A 551 -38.98 10.89 1.91
C TYR A 551 -39.44 11.79 3.08
N PRO A 552 -38.72 12.89 3.41
CA PRO A 552 -37.42 13.29 2.86
C PRO A 552 -36.26 12.52 3.49
N TYR A 553 -36.43 11.97 4.69
CA TYR A 553 -35.34 11.34 5.45
C TYR A 553 -35.60 9.86 5.74
N THR A 554 -34.59 9.03 5.52
CA THR A 554 -34.52 7.67 6.09
C THR A 554 -33.32 7.54 7.01
N ARG A 555 -33.52 6.99 8.21
CA ARG A 555 -32.49 6.93 9.24
C ARG A 555 -32.54 5.58 9.96
N VAL A 556 -31.39 4.94 10.08
CA VAL A 556 -31.25 3.57 10.60
C VAL A 556 -30.08 3.51 11.55
N ALA A 557 -30.32 3.00 12.76
CA ALA A 557 -29.27 2.72 13.73
C ALA A 557 -28.92 1.22 13.68
N TYR A 558 -27.62 0.95 13.59
CA TYR A 558 -27.03 -0.37 13.73
C TYR A 558 -26.18 -0.35 15.01
N ILE A 559 -26.39 -1.31 15.90
CA ILE A 559 -25.62 -1.45 17.14
C ILE A 559 -24.81 -2.74 17.09
N PHE A 560 -23.56 -2.70 17.57
CA PHE A 560 -22.60 -3.80 17.54
C PHE A 560 -21.95 -3.94 18.91
N PHE A 561 -21.81 -5.17 19.42
CA PHE A 561 -21.23 -5.42 20.73
C PHE A 561 -20.61 -6.81 20.83
N GLY A 562 -19.55 -6.89 21.64
CA GLY A 562 -18.88 -8.15 21.98
C GLY A 562 -19.54 -8.90 23.15
N PRO A 563 -18.93 -10.01 23.59
CA PRO A 563 -19.31 -10.69 24.82
C PRO A 563 -19.15 -9.77 26.04
N GLY A 564 -19.83 -10.11 27.13
CA GLY A 564 -19.89 -9.30 28.35
C GLY A 564 -20.94 -8.18 28.34
N VAL A 565 -21.28 -7.61 27.17
CA VAL A 565 -22.35 -6.61 27.03
C VAL A 565 -23.70 -7.30 26.84
N ASP A 566 -24.67 -6.94 27.68
CA ASP A 566 -26.07 -7.37 27.56
C ASP A 566 -27.00 -6.16 27.43
N ILE A 567 -27.94 -6.22 26.48
CA ILE A 567 -28.78 -5.09 26.06
C ILE A 567 -30.21 -5.33 26.53
N GLN A 568 -30.69 -4.41 27.37
CA GLN A 568 -32.02 -4.46 27.97
C GLN A 568 -33.04 -3.59 27.24
N SER A 569 -32.59 -2.56 26.51
CA SER A 569 -33.45 -1.72 25.68
C SER A 569 -32.65 -1.08 24.55
N PHE A 570 -33.25 -1.04 23.36
CA PHE A 570 -32.77 -0.29 22.22
C PHE A 570 -33.98 0.34 21.53
N SER A 571 -33.97 1.66 21.36
CA SER A 571 -35.02 2.37 20.63
C SER A 571 -34.47 3.58 19.89
N LEU A 572 -34.99 3.82 18.70
CA LEU A 572 -34.66 4.94 17.84
C LEU A 572 -35.89 5.84 17.67
N ARG A 573 -35.71 7.16 17.73
CA ARG A 573 -36.74 8.15 17.42
C ARG A 573 -36.11 9.32 16.67
N GLY A 574 -36.84 9.93 15.75
CA GLY A 574 -36.36 11.12 15.03
C GLY A 574 -37.47 12.13 14.75
N ASP A 575 -37.06 13.38 14.59
CA ASP A 575 -37.87 14.49 14.05
C ASP A 575 -37.17 15.05 12.79
N ASP A 576 -37.61 16.16 12.21
CA ASP A 576 -37.01 16.66 10.95
C ASP A 576 -35.55 17.13 11.08
N GLN A 577 -35.04 17.33 12.30
CA GLN A 577 -33.74 17.97 12.54
C GLN A 577 -32.74 17.08 13.29
N ARG A 578 -33.20 16.05 14.01
CA ARG A 578 -32.35 15.18 14.82
C ARG A 578 -32.86 13.75 14.94
N VAL A 579 -31.97 12.90 15.46
CA VAL A 579 -32.24 11.53 15.91
C VAL A 579 -31.83 11.39 17.37
N ASP A 580 -32.72 10.82 18.17
CA ASP A 580 -32.50 10.41 19.55
C ASP A 580 -32.40 8.87 19.57
N ILE A 581 -31.23 8.34 19.92
CA ILE A 581 -31.00 6.91 20.15
C ILE A 581 -30.97 6.67 21.67
N TYR A 582 -31.81 5.76 22.16
CA TYR A 582 -31.74 5.28 23.54
C TYR A 582 -31.29 3.83 23.57
N LEU A 583 -30.25 3.54 24.34
CA LEU A 583 -29.66 2.23 24.53
C LEU A 583 -29.42 1.99 26.03
N ALA A 584 -30.10 1.00 26.59
CA ALA A 584 -29.86 0.52 27.95
C ALA A 584 -29.17 -0.84 27.91
N THR A 585 -28.02 -0.91 28.58
CA THR A 585 -27.32 -2.15 28.93
C THR A 585 -27.51 -2.42 30.42
N LYS A 586 -27.09 -3.59 30.90
CA LYS A 586 -27.11 -3.95 32.32
C LYS A 586 -26.43 -2.92 33.23
N ASP A 587 -25.33 -2.33 32.78
CA ASP A 587 -24.45 -1.50 33.63
C ASP A 587 -24.47 0.00 33.22
N HIS A 588 -24.88 0.29 31.98
CA HIS A 588 -24.89 1.64 31.41
C HIS A 588 -26.12 1.97 30.55
N THR A 589 -26.68 3.16 30.76
CA THR A 589 -27.67 3.80 29.88
C THR A 589 -27.00 4.89 29.05
N TYR A 590 -27.22 4.84 27.74
CA TYR A 590 -26.74 5.81 26.76
C TYR A 590 -27.95 6.48 26.08
N THR A 591 -27.98 7.81 26.09
CA THR A 591 -28.89 8.60 25.24
C THR A 591 -28.05 9.44 24.28
N ILE A 592 -28.09 9.10 22.99
CA ILE A 592 -27.29 9.73 21.93
C ILE A 592 -28.21 10.64 21.12
N TYR A 593 -27.89 11.91 21.07
CA TYR A 593 -28.55 12.92 20.24
C TYR A 593 -27.66 13.22 19.04
N LEU A 594 -28.16 13.04 17.82
CA LEU A 594 -27.45 13.32 16.58
C LEU A 594 -28.20 14.39 15.78
N LEU A 595 -27.54 15.50 15.44
CA LEU A 595 -28.13 16.52 14.56
C LEU A 595 -27.96 16.11 13.09
N THR A 596 -29.09 15.99 12.38
CA THR A 596 -29.13 15.57 10.97
C THR A 596 -29.32 16.74 10.02
N GLY A 597 -30.05 17.79 10.40
CA GLY A 597 -30.19 19.01 9.60
C GLY A 597 -29.00 19.98 9.73
N ASP A 598 -28.78 20.80 8.71
CA ASP A 598 -27.79 21.89 8.72
C ASP A 598 -28.27 23.11 9.53
N VAL A 599 -28.47 22.88 10.83
CA VAL A 599 -28.79 23.90 11.82
C VAL A 599 -27.54 24.75 12.09
N THR A 600 -27.28 25.73 11.23
CA THR A 600 -26.14 26.66 11.32
C THR A 600 -26.06 27.43 12.65
N SER A 601 -27.18 27.55 13.37
CA SER A 601 -27.25 28.20 14.69
C SER A 601 -26.77 27.34 15.87
N LYS A 602 -26.31 26.10 15.64
CA LYS A 602 -25.77 25.23 16.70
C LYS A 602 -24.47 24.55 16.25
N PRO A 603 -23.32 24.83 16.90
CA PRO A 603 -22.04 24.19 16.59
C PRO A 603 -21.96 22.78 17.19
N LEU A 604 -22.89 21.90 16.85
CA LEU A 604 -23.02 20.55 17.42
C LEU A 604 -23.16 19.50 16.32
N PHE A 605 -22.41 18.41 16.41
CA PHE A 605 -22.69 17.19 15.65
C PHE A 605 -23.52 16.20 16.49
N SER A 606 -23.07 15.91 17.71
CA SER A 606 -23.73 14.96 18.61
C SER A 606 -23.50 15.26 20.09
N MET A 607 -24.46 14.87 20.94
CA MET A 607 -24.35 14.89 22.39
C MET A 607 -24.69 13.50 22.92
N VAL A 608 -23.92 12.98 23.87
CA VAL A 608 -24.20 11.69 24.52
C VAL A 608 -24.38 11.90 26.02
N LEU A 609 -25.43 11.29 26.59
CA LEU A 609 -25.63 11.16 28.02
C LEU A 609 -25.33 9.71 28.43
N LEU A 610 -24.21 9.49 29.13
CA LEU A 610 -23.81 8.20 29.71
C LEU A 610 -24.05 8.23 31.21
N ASN A 611 -25.03 7.49 31.72
CA ASN A 611 -25.39 7.48 33.16
C ASN A 611 -25.50 8.91 33.73
N ASN A 612 -26.20 9.80 33.00
CA ASN A 612 -26.33 11.26 33.24
C ASN A 612 -25.07 12.12 33.02
N LYS A 613 -23.90 11.55 32.73
CA LYS A 613 -22.69 12.30 32.34
C LYS A 613 -22.84 12.79 30.89
N LYS A 614 -22.81 14.11 30.68
CA LYS A 614 -22.88 14.74 29.36
C LYS A 614 -21.50 14.78 28.67
N ILE A 615 -21.43 14.22 27.47
CA ILE A 615 -20.32 14.28 26.53
C ILE A 615 -20.81 14.98 25.25
N VAL A 616 -19.97 15.79 24.61
CA VAL A 616 -20.36 16.68 23.51
C VAL A 616 -19.33 16.61 22.39
N PHE A 617 -19.82 16.47 21.16
CA PHE A 617 -19.05 16.47 19.92
C PHE A 617 -19.48 17.68 19.09
N GLU A 618 -18.74 18.76 19.26
CA GLU A 618 -19.05 20.08 18.69
C GLU A 618 -18.51 20.21 17.26
N LYS A 619 -19.12 21.09 16.46
CA LYS A 619 -18.56 21.49 15.16
C LYS A 619 -17.35 22.39 15.45
N ALA A 620 -16.16 21.94 15.10
CA ALA A 620 -15.02 22.83 14.96
C ALA A 620 -15.30 23.87 13.86
N ALA A 621 -14.57 24.99 13.86
CA ALA A 621 -14.51 25.82 12.66
C ALA A 621 -13.96 24.96 11.49
N ASP A 622 -14.54 25.11 10.29
CA ASP A 622 -14.21 24.26 9.15
C ASP A 622 -12.69 24.27 8.89
N ALA A 623 -12.06 23.12 9.05
CA ALA A 623 -10.68 22.93 8.67
C ALA A 623 -10.59 23.07 7.15
N VAL A 624 -9.94 24.15 6.69
CA VAL A 624 -9.76 24.41 5.26
C VAL A 624 -9.08 23.19 4.62
N ASP A 625 -9.68 22.61 3.58
CA ASP A 625 -9.06 21.57 2.75
C ASP A 625 -7.99 22.19 1.84
N SER A 626 -6.92 22.67 2.49
CA SER A 626 -5.70 23.15 1.87
C SER A 626 -4.98 21.94 1.30
N SER A 627 -5.17 21.68 0.01
CA SER A 627 -4.25 20.84 -0.75
C SER A 627 -2.83 21.37 -0.57
N PRO A 628 -1.81 20.52 -0.36
CA PRO A 628 -0.42 20.93 -0.41
C PRO A 628 -0.11 21.71 -1.70
N GLU A 629 0.76 22.71 -1.62
CA GLU A 629 1.20 23.49 -2.78
C GLU A 629 2.05 22.63 -3.73
N GLU A 630 2.29 23.09 -4.96
CA GLU A 630 3.17 22.38 -5.90
C GLU A 630 4.63 22.60 -5.49
N VAL A 631 5.42 21.52 -5.39
CA VAL A 631 6.84 21.64 -5.00
C VAL A 631 7.57 22.58 -5.96
N GLU A 632 8.10 23.68 -5.43
CA GLU A 632 8.79 24.70 -6.22
C GLU A 632 9.96 24.09 -7.00
N GLU A 633 10.12 24.52 -8.25
CA GLU A 633 11.16 24.06 -9.17
C GLU A 633 11.33 22.52 -9.27
N TYR A 634 10.27 21.73 -9.11
CA TYR A 634 10.28 20.25 -9.13
C TYR A 634 11.10 19.60 -10.27
N VAL A 635 11.20 20.26 -11.43
CA VAL A 635 12.03 19.81 -12.56
C VAL A 635 13.53 19.95 -12.28
N ASN A 636 13.94 21.05 -11.65
CA ASN A 636 15.33 21.31 -11.27
C ASN A 636 15.77 20.36 -10.15
N VAL A 637 14.94 20.18 -9.12
CA VAL A 637 15.18 19.20 -8.02
C VAL A 637 15.47 17.80 -8.58
N MET A 638 14.72 17.37 -9.59
CA MET A 638 14.94 16.08 -10.26
C MET A 638 16.22 16.06 -11.13
N GLU A 639 16.50 17.09 -11.95
CA GLU A 639 17.71 17.12 -12.78
C GLU A 639 19.00 17.33 -11.94
N ASP A 640 18.94 17.96 -10.77
CA ASP A 640 20.07 18.08 -9.83
C ASP A 640 20.43 16.73 -9.19
N ASN A 641 19.43 15.98 -8.70
CA ASN A 641 19.66 14.61 -8.24
C ASN A 641 20.20 13.69 -9.36
N LEU A 642 19.88 13.95 -10.64
CA LEU A 642 20.47 13.23 -11.78
C LEU A 642 21.95 13.59 -12.05
N GLN A 643 22.44 14.76 -11.63
CA GLN A 643 23.85 15.15 -11.83
C GLN A 643 24.81 14.30 -10.98
N HIS A 644 24.38 13.83 -9.81
CA HIS A 644 25.15 12.98 -8.90
C HIS A 644 25.65 11.67 -9.52
N VAL A 645 24.95 11.16 -10.55
CA VAL A 645 25.26 9.88 -11.21
C VAL A 645 26.56 9.95 -12.01
N LYS A 646 26.77 11.06 -12.73
CA LYS A 646 27.81 11.19 -13.75
C LYS A 646 29.23 11.11 -13.18
N PRO A 647 29.59 11.78 -12.06
CA PRO A 647 30.90 11.64 -11.43
C PRO A 647 31.24 10.18 -11.06
N VAL A 648 30.27 9.41 -10.57
CA VAL A 648 30.47 8.02 -10.14
C VAL A 648 30.81 7.12 -11.34
N PHE A 649 30.07 7.26 -12.45
CA PHE A 649 30.36 6.52 -13.69
C PHE A 649 31.71 6.91 -14.31
N GLN A 650 32.05 8.21 -14.32
CA GLN A 650 33.38 8.66 -14.74
C GLN A 650 34.50 8.15 -13.82
N GLN A 651 34.28 8.05 -12.50
CA GLN A 651 35.28 7.49 -11.59
C GLN A 651 35.48 5.99 -11.85
N MET A 652 34.41 5.22 -12.08
CA MET A 652 34.51 3.82 -12.48
C MET A 652 35.30 3.66 -13.79
N GLU A 653 35.02 4.49 -14.80
CA GLU A 653 35.76 4.49 -16.06
C GLU A 653 37.26 4.77 -15.83
N ARG A 654 37.61 5.83 -15.10
CA ARG A 654 39.01 6.17 -14.76
C ARG A 654 39.71 5.01 -14.02
N HIS A 655 39.05 4.38 -13.06
CA HIS A 655 39.59 3.20 -12.34
C HIS A 655 39.81 1.99 -13.26
N ILE A 656 38.88 1.73 -14.19
CA ILE A 656 38.96 0.63 -15.15
C ILE A 656 40.08 0.87 -16.17
N LEU A 657 40.14 2.07 -16.77
CA LEU A 657 41.23 2.49 -17.66
C LEU A 657 42.59 2.41 -16.95
N GLY A 658 42.68 2.92 -15.72
CA GLY A 658 43.88 2.84 -14.89
C GLY A 658 44.36 1.40 -14.64
N ARG A 659 43.45 0.44 -14.43
CA ARG A 659 43.80 -0.99 -14.30
C ARG A 659 44.25 -1.60 -15.63
N VAL A 660 43.54 -1.33 -16.72
CA VAL A 660 43.89 -1.85 -18.06
C VAL A 660 45.27 -1.35 -18.50
N LEU A 661 45.53 -0.04 -18.39
CA LEU A 661 46.80 0.58 -18.77
C LEU A 661 48.00 0.10 -17.92
N ASN A 662 47.78 -0.19 -16.63
CA ASN A 662 48.81 -0.75 -15.74
C ASN A 662 48.98 -2.28 -15.86
N THR A 663 48.22 -2.96 -16.71
CA THR A 663 48.34 -4.42 -16.86
C THR A 663 49.54 -4.76 -17.76
N ASN A 664 50.49 -5.54 -17.24
CA ASN A 664 51.73 -5.94 -17.94
C ASN A 664 51.51 -6.61 -19.30
N SER A 665 50.37 -7.28 -19.54
CA SER A 665 50.01 -7.83 -20.85
C SER A 665 49.68 -6.74 -21.87
N PHE A 666 48.94 -5.70 -21.47
CA PHE A 666 48.59 -4.59 -22.35
C PHE A 666 49.84 -3.79 -22.75
N ARG A 667 50.74 -3.55 -21.78
CA ARG A 667 52.04 -2.90 -22.01
C ARG A 667 52.89 -3.69 -23.02
N LYS A 668 53.09 -4.99 -22.81
CA LYS A 668 53.83 -5.87 -23.73
C LYS A 668 53.15 -6.02 -25.11
N THR A 669 51.82 -5.94 -25.18
CA THR A 669 51.10 -5.97 -26.46
C THR A 669 51.21 -4.65 -27.21
N ALA A 670 51.17 -3.51 -26.53
CA ALA A 670 51.43 -2.20 -27.15
C ALA A 670 52.88 -2.08 -27.64
N GLU A 671 53.86 -2.51 -26.84
CA GLU A 671 55.28 -2.58 -27.22
C GLU A 671 55.49 -3.46 -28.47
N ARG A 672 54.80 -4.61 -28.57
CA ARG A 672 54.81 -5.46 -29.78
C ARG A 672 54.13 -4.82 -30.99
N LEU A 673 52.97 -4.19 -30.82
CA LEU A 673 52.26 -3.55 -31.94
C LEU A 673 53.04 -2.35 -32.49
N LEU A 674 53.76 -1.60 -31.64
CA LEU A 674 54.66 -0.52 -32.06
C LEU A 674 55.89 -1.02 -32.83
N GLN A 675 56.30 -2.29 -32.69
CA GLN A 675 57.36 -2.89 -33.51
C GLN A 675 56.92 -3.22 -34.95
N PHE A 676 55.62 -3.22 -35.26
CA PHE A 676 55.06 -3.53 -36.58
C PHE A 676 54.60 -2.30 -37.38
N SER A 677 54.96 -1.08 -36.95
CA SER A 677 54.68 0.17 -37.70
C SER A 677 55.97 0.75 -38.27
N ASP A 678 55.93 1.25 -39.52
CA ASP A 678 57.12 1.70 -40.24
C ASP A 678 57.86 2.86 -39.54
N LYS A 679 59.06 2.55 -39.03
CA LYS A 679 59.91 3.42 -38.20
C LYS A 679 59.99 4.87 -38.67
N LYS A 680 60.09 5.10 -39.98
CA LYS A 680 60.26 6.45 -40.58
C LYS A 680 59.09 7.40 -40.35
N LYS A 681 57.84 6.92 -40.26
CA LYS A 681 56.69 7.79 -39.90
C LYS A 681 56.50 7.91 -38.40
N THR A 682 57.00 6.95 -37.62
CA THR A 682 56.94 7.00 -36.16
C THR A 682 57.90 8.05 -35.60
N GLU A 683 59.09 8.23 -36.17
CA GLU A 683 60.08 9.21 -35.68
C GLU A 683 59.61 10.66 -35.79
N GLU A 684 59.03 11.12 -36.91
CA GLU A 684 58.45 12.50 -37.00
C GLU A 684 57.32 12.75 -35.99
N VAL A 685 56.50 11.71 -35.72
CA VAL A 685 55.37 11.78 -34.80
C VAL A 685 55.83 11.75 -33.33
N ILE A 686 56.89 10.98 -33.04
CA ILE A 686 57.60 10.97 -31.77
C ILE A 686 58.28 12.33 -31.55
N GLU A 687 59.00 12.87 -32.52
CA GLU A 687 59.60 14.21 -32.41
C GLU A 687 58.52 15.28 -32.16
N LYS A 688 57.39 15.27 -32.86
CA LYS A 688 56.30 16.24 -32.57
C LYS A 688 55.73 16.08 -31.16
N MET A 689 55.54 14.86 -30.66
CA MET A 689 55.07 14.63 -29.29
C MET A 689 56.11 15.03 -28.22
N PHE A 690 57.41 14.83 -28.46
CA PHE A 690 58.47 15.18 -27.50
C PHE A 690 58.99 16.62 -27.65
N ALA A 691 58.87 17.27 -28.80
CA ALA A 691 59.21 18.68 -28.99
C ALA A 691 58.30 19.60 -28.15
N MET A 692 57.02 19.25 -27.99
CA MET A 692 56.12 19.92 -27.05
C MET A 692 56.57 19.80 -25.58
N SER A 693 57.39 18.80 -25.25
CA SER A 693 58.00 18.64 -23.92
C SER A 693 59.25 19.53 -23.70
N LYS A 694 59.77 20.18 -24.74
CA LYS A 694 61.05 20.94 -24.68
C LYS A 694 60.90 22.47 -24.66
N LYS A 695 59.68 23.00 -24.50
CA LYS A 695 59.40 24.44 -24.33
C LYS A 695 59.00 24.86 -22.91
N GLN A 696 59.57 24.23 -21.88
CA GLN A 696 59.66 24.81 -20.54
C GLN A 696 61.03 24.52 -19.92
N GLY A 697 61.89 25.54 -19.86
CA GLY A 697 63.23 25.44 -19.30
C GLY A 697 63.28 25.85 -17.83
N LYS A 698 63.93 25.04 -16.99
CA LYS A 698 64.41 25.35 -15.63
C LYS A 698 63.36 25.91 -14.63
N GLY A 699 62.67 25.00 -13.95
CA GLY A 699 62.05 25.22 -12.63
C GLY A 699 62.27 24.00 -11.73
N LYS A 700 62.55 24.19 -10.43
CA LYS A 700 62.79 23.07 -9.48
C LYS A 700 61.50 22.63 -8.78
N GLY A 701 61.31 21.32 -8.65
CA GLY A 701 60.40 20.70 -7.68
C GLY A 701 58.99 20.38 -8.20
N GLY A 702 58.61 19.09 -8.15
CA GLY A 702 57.28 18.61 -8.52
C GLY A 702 57.15 17.09 -8.36
N LYS A 703 55.96 16.60 -7.98
CA LYS A 703 55.68 15.16 -7.79
C LYS A 703 55.73 14.39 -9.13
N LYS A 704 56.03 13.10 -9.07
CA LYS A 704 55.68 12.15 -10.16
C LYS A 704 54.15 12.08 -10.29
N VAL A 705 53.60 12.79 -11.28
CA VAL A 705 52.20 12.62 -11.72
C VAL A 705 52.08 11.35 -12.56
N ASN A 706 50.97 10.62 -12.45
CA ASN A 706 50.85 9.31 -13.08
C ASN A 706 50.41 9.43 -14.54
N LEU A 707 51.11 8.76 -15.47
CA LEU A 707 50.90 8.95 -16.91
C LEU A 707 49.47 8.56 -17.36
N GLY A 708 48.84 7.62 -16.65
CA GLY A 708 47.46 7.20 -16.92
C GLY A 708 46.40 8.26 -16.58
N GLU A 709 46.64 9.12 -15.58
CA GLU A 709 45.70 10.20 -15.20
C GLU A 709 45.61 11.21 -16.35
N LYS A 710 46.76 11.72 -16.78
CA LYS A 710 46.88 12.73 -17.84
C LYS A 710 46.41 12.25 -19.22
N LEU A 711 46.43 10.93 -19.47
CA LEU A 711 45.80 10.33 -20.65
C LEU A 711 44.29 10.22 -20.50
N SER A 712 43.77 9.91 -19.31
CA SER A 712 42.32 9.85 -19.07
C SER A 712 41.64 11.23 -19.18
N GLU A 713 42.32 12.30 -18.77
CA GLU A 713 41.86 13.69 -18.94
C GLU A 713 41.83 14.15 -20.42
N SER A 714 42.55 13.45 -21.30
CA SER A 714 42.62 13.77 -22.74
C SER A 714 41.57 13.06 -23.61
N LEU A 715 40.80 12.14 -23.01
CA LEU A 715 39.74 11.41 -23.71
C LEU A 715 38.42 12.21 -23.65
N PRO A 716 37.62 12.24 -24.74
CA PRO A 716 36.32 12.92 -24.72
C PRO A 716 35.36 12.26 -23.71
N ASP A 717 34.66 13.07 -22.90
CA ASP A 717 33.62 12.59 -21.97
C ASP A 717 32.48 11.89 -22.73
N ILE A 718 32.51 10.55 -22.70
CA ILE A 718 31.54 9.69 -23.40
C ILE A 718 30.13 9.94 -22.86
N PHE A 719 29.98 10.24 -21.57
CA PHE A 719 28.70 10.50 -20.94
C PHE A 719 28.12 11.85 -21.38
N ALA A 720 28.93 12.91 -21.53
CA ALA A 720 28.50 14.15 -22.18
C ALA A 720 28.06 13.93 -23.64
N GLN A 721 28.76 13.08 -24.41
CA GLN A 721 28.36 12.79 -25.79
C GLN A 721 27.01 12.04 -25.85
N ILE A 722 26.78 11.11 -24.91
CA ILE A 722 25.49 10.43 -24.74
C ILE A 722 24.40 11.46 -24.42
N GLU A 723 24.63 12.35 -23.46
CA GLU A 723 23.67 13.39 -23.04
C GLU A 723 23.35 14.39 -24.16
N VAL A 724 24.33 14.82 -24.94
CA VAL A 724 24.12 15.71 -26.09
C VAL A 724 23.31 14.99 -27.18
N ASN A 725 23.55 13.70 -27.41
CA ASN A 725 22.76 12.91 -28.36
C ASN A 725 21.33 12.66 -27.85
N GLU A 726 21.16 12.40 -26.55
CA GLU A 726 19.86 12.25 -25.90
C GLU A 726 19.06 13.56 -25.95
N LYS A 727 19.65 14.71 -25.60
CA LYS A 727 19.01 16.03 -25.70
C LYS A 727 18.60 16.34 -27.14
N LYS A 728 19.44 16.01 -28.13
CA LYS A 728 19.10 16.12 -29.57
C LYS A 728 17.98 15.16 -30.00
N GLN A 729 17.85 13.99 -29.39
CA GLN A 729 16.73 13.07 -29.61
C GLN A 729 15.45 13.59 -28.96
N ARG A 730 15.47 13.97 -27.67
CA ARG A 730 14.33 14.57 -26.95
C ARG A 730 13.76 15.77 -27.72
N GLN A 731 14.61 16.68 -28.21
CA GLN A 731 14.21 17.82 -29.04
C GLN A 731 13.57 17.41 -30.38
N LYS A 732 14.06 16.35 -31.05
CA LYS A 732 13.47 15.84 -32.29
C LYS A 732 12.11 15.18 -32.06
N THR A 733 11.95 14.44 -30.97
CA THR A 733 10.66 13.83 -30.60
C THR A 733 9.65 14.92 -30.21
N SER A 734 10.05 15.87 -29.36
CA SER A 734 9.18 16.98 -28.93
C SER A 734 8.69 17.85 -30.08
N LYS A 735 9.50 18.06 -31.14
CA LYS A 735 9.05 18.79 -32.34
C LYS A 735 8.02 18.02 -33.16
N ARG A 736 8.10 16.68 -33.23
CA ARG A 736 7.08 15.86 -33.92
C ARG A 736 5.75 15.82 -33.18
N THR A 737 5.76 15.84 -31.84
CA THR A 737 4.53 15.85 -31.04
C THR A 737 3.74 17.17 -31.13
N TYR A 738 4.24 18.18 -31.86
CA TYR A 738 3.58 19.47 -32.05
C TYR A 738 2.91 19.63 -33.43
N GLU A 739 3.07 18.67 -34.36
CA GLU A 739 2.52 18.73 -35.72
C GLU A 739 1.36 17.75 -35.97
N ASP A 740 1.24 16.67 -35.18
CA ASP A 740 0.15 15.69 -35.28
C ASP A 740 -0.83 15.78 -34.10
N SER A 741 -2.06 16.21 -34.35
CA SER A 741 -3.22 16.03 -33.47
C SER A 741 -4.54 16.07 -34.26
N PRO A 742 -5.21 14.93 -34.36
CA PRO A 742 -6.67 14.89 -34.26
C PRO A 742 -7.15 13.84 -33.23
N GLU A 743 -8.47 13.73 -33.08
CA GLU A 743 -9.15 13.15 -31.92
C GLU A 743 -9.31 11.61 -31.92
N GLU A 744 -9.68 11.10 -30.74
CA GLU A 744 -10.23 9.79 -30.32
C GLU A 744 -10.11 8.51 -31.20
N GLY A 745 -9.76 7.40 -30.53
CA GLY A 745 -9.92 6.05 -31.05
C GLY A 745 -9.59 4.97 -30.00
N ASP A 746 -10.59 4.21 -29.58
CA ASP A 746 -10.46 3.11 -28.61
C ASP A 746 -9.56 1.97 -29.14
N SER A 747 -8.62 1.48 -28.30
CA SER A 747 -7.63 0.48 -28.73
C SER A 747 -6.86 -0.23 -27.61
N ASP A 748 -7.47 -0.52 -26.45
CA ASP A 748 -6.76 -1.17 -25.33
C ASP A 748 -6.57 -2.70 -25.54
N SER A 749 -5.77 -3.09 -26.54
CA SER A 749 -5.41 -4.49 -26.85
C SER A 749 -4.14 -4.64 -27.72
N ARG A 750 -3.04 -3.92 -27.42
CA ARG A 750 -1.66 -4.25 -27.87
C ARG A 750 -0.60 -3.38 -27.17
N ALA A 751 -0.03 -3.89 -26.07
CA ALA A 751 1.05 -3.20 -25.35
C ALA A 751 2.12 -4.14 -24.73
N PHE A 752 2.34 -5.33 -25.30
CA PHE A 752 3.50 -6.17 -24.95
C PHE A 752 3.96 -7.02 -26.15
N MET A 753 5.26 -6.97 -26.45
CA MET A 753 5.95 -7.55 -27.62
C MET A 753 5.52 -6.93 -28.97
N ASP A 754 6.40 -6.71 -29.96
CA ASP A 754 7.80 -7.13 -30.09
C ASP A 754 8.75 -5.99 -30.52
N TYR A 755 10.05 -6.17 -30.28
CA TYR A 755 11.12 -5.34 -30.86
C TYR A 755 12.28 -6.22 -31.34
N THR A 756 12.19 -6.68 -32.59
CA THR A 756 13.33 -7.27 -33.33
C THR A 756 13.62 -6.43 -34.57
N ASP A 757 14.78 -5.77 -34.60
CA ASP A 757 15.18 -4.93 -35.75
C ASP A 757 15.44 -5.77 -37.00
N SER A 758 14.79 -5.42 -38.11
CA SER A 758 15.18 -5.81 -39.46
C SER A 758 14.54 -4.91 -40.52
N ARG A 759 15.32 -3.95 -41.04
CA ARG A 759 14.96 -3.14 -42.22
C ARG A 759 14.67 -3.99 -43.46
N LYS A 760 13.59 -3.69 -44.20
CA LYS A 760 13.54 -3.82 -45.67
C LYS A 760 12.36 -3.04 -46.28
N ASN A 761 12.60 -2.42 -47.43
CA ASN A 761 11.61 -1.63 -48.18
C ASN A 761 10.72 -2.51 -49.07
N ARG A 762 9.41 -2.21 -49.15
CA ARG A 762 8.69 -2.14 -50.44
C ARG A 762 7.38 -1.33 -50.34
N LYS A 763 6.80 -1.00 -51.50
CA LYS A 763 5.71 -0.02 -51.68
C LYS A 763 4.33 -0.68 -51.82
N GLY A 764 3.31 -0.01 -51.29
CA GLY A 764 2.02 0.23 -51.97
C GLY A 764 0.92 -0.84 -51.89
N GLY A 765 -0.33 -0.38 -51.83
CA GLY A 765 -1.55 -1.20 -51.90
C GLY A 765 -2.70 -0.60 -51.08
N PHE A 766 -3.73 -0.05 -51.73
CA PHE A 766 -4.84 0.66 -51.08
C PHE A 766 -6.18 0.13 -51.63
N VAL A 767 -7.03 -0.49 -50.79
CA VAL A 767 -8.36 -1.00 -51.18
C VAL A 767 -9.37 -0.76 -50.05
N LYS A 768 -10.61 -0.40 -50.40
CA LYS A 768 -11.70 -0.06 -49.46
C LYS A 768 -12.39 -1.29 -48.86
N GLY A 769 -12.85 -1.16 -47.60
CA GLY A 769 -13.57 -2.21 -46.87
C GLY A 769 -15.07 -2.32 -47.19
N ARG A 770 -15.82 -3.05 -46.35
CA ARG A 770 -17.29 -3.15 -46.35
C ARG A 770 -17.83 -3.36 -44.92
N LYS A 771 -19.12 -3.05 -44.73
CA LYS A 771 -19.83 -3.08 -43.44
C LYS A 771 -20.07 -4.52 -42.94
N PHE A 772 -20.02 -4.72 -41.63
CA PHE A 772 -20.67 -5.87 -40.99
C PHE A 772 -22.18 -5.63 -40.81
N LYS A 773 -22.94 -6.72 -40.69
CA LYS A 773 -24.39 -6.71 -40.45
C LYS A 773 -24.68 -7.50 -39.17
N GLU A 774 -25.62 -6.99 -38.38
CA GLU A 774 -26.11 -7.56 -37.13
C GLU A 774 -27.09 -8.71 -37.38
N VAL A 775 -27.01 -9.80 -36.59
CA VAL A 775 -27.95 -10.94 -36.59
C VAL A 775 -28.09 -11.48 -35.16
N HIS A 776 -29.29 -11.93 -34.79
CA HIS A 776 -29.70 -12.28 -33.42
C HIS A 776 -29.10 -13.57 -32.83
N MET A 777 -29.14 -13.67 -31.50
CA MET A 777 -29.12 -14.94 -30.76
C MET A 777 -30.50 -15.61 -30.73
N VAL A 778 -30.52 -16.94 -30.85
CA VAL A 778 -31.56 -17.84 -30.29
C VAL A 778 -30.82 -19.04 -29.69
N ALA A 779 -31.32 -19.63 -28.60
CA ALA A 779 -30.58 -20.57 -27.77
C ALA A 779 -31.07 -22.03 -27.87
N THR A 780 -30.14 -22.99 -27.90
CA THR A 780 -30.39 -24.38 -27.48
C THR A 780 -29.12 -25.10 -27.01
N THR A 781 -29.24 -25.77 -25.86
CA THR A 781 -28.59 -27.02 -25.42
C THR A 781 -27.29 -27.53 -26.09
N GLY A 782 -26.22 -27.62 -25.29
CA GLY A 782 -25.57 -28.92 -24.99
C GLY A 782 -24.33 -29.39 -25.79
N SER A 783 -23.23 -29.59 -25.06
CA SER A 783 -22.04 -30.41 -25.41
C SER A 783 -20.96 -29.83 -26.35
N GLU A 784 -19.83 -30.54 -26.36
CA GLU A 784 -18.67 -30.50 -27.29
C GLU A 784 -17.78 -29.22 -27.36
N GLY A 785 -17.10 -28.91 -26.25
CA GLY A 785 -16.04 -27.89 -26.20
C GLY A 785 -14.59 -28.39 -26.41
N PHE A 786 -14.37 -29.59 -26.98
CA PHE A 786 -13.07 -30.29 -26.89
C PHE A 786 -12.15 -30.24 -28.14
N THR A 787 -12.59 -29.67 -29.26
CA THR A 787 -11.91 -29.84 -30.56
C THR A 787 -10.85 -28.79 -30.89
N SER A 788 -10.90 -27.58 -30.32
CA SER A 788 -9.96 -26.50 -30.70
C SER A 788 -8.59 -26.64 -30.02
N THR A 789 -8.54 -27.02 -28.74
CA THR A 789 -7.32 -27.04 -27.91
C THR A 789 -6.26 -28.01 -28.44
N ALA A 790 -6.68 -29.20 -28.86
CA ALA A 790 -5.81 -30.22 -29.44
C ALA A 790 -5.14 -29.77 -30.75
N SER A 791 -5.75 -28.86 -31.51
CA SER A 791 -5.13 -28.29 -32.72
C SER A 791 -3.96 -27.36 -32.39
N TYR A 792 -4.10 -26.54 -31.33
CA TYR A 792 -3.12 -25.54 -30.94
C TYR A 792 -1.86 -26.17 -30.32
N ILE A 793 -2.03 -27.19 -29.48
CA ILE A 793 -0.92 -27.94 -28.87
C ILE A 793 -0.06 -28.62 -29.94
N ARG A 794 -0.69 -29.24 -30.95
CA ARG A 794 0.01 -29.85 -32.09
C ARG A 794 0.76 -28.83 -32.93
N LEU A 795 0.15 -27.67 -33.22
CA LEU A 795 0.80 -26.59 -33.95
C LEU A 795 2.00 -26.01 -33.18
N PHE A 796 1.88 -25.83 -31.86
CA PHE A 796 2.95 -25.37 -30.98
C PHE A 796 4.13 -26.36 -30.92
N LEU A 797 3.86 -27.66 -30.81
CA LEU A 797 4.90 -28.70 -30.86
C LEU A 797 5.63 -28.71 -32.20
N LEU A 798 4.90 -28.60 -33.31
CA LEU A 798 5.49 -28.53 -34.66
C LEU A 798 6.38 -27.29 -34.84
N LEU A 799 5.94 -26.10 -34.39
CA LEU A 799 6.72 -24.86 -34.48
C LEU A 799 8.02 -24.94 -33.65
N ASN A 800 7.95 -25.44 -32.41
CA ASN A 800 9.13 -25.57 -31.55
C ASN A 800 10.10 -26.61 -32.10
N THR A 801 9.61 -27.73 -32.61
CA THR A 801 10.43 -28.77 -33.25
C THR A 801 11.14 -28.23 -34.50
N ALA A 802 10.43 -27.51 -35.38
CA ALA A 802 11.03 -26.86 -36.55
C ALA A 802 12.07 -25.80 -36.16
N THR A 803 11.80 -25.02 -35.11
CA THR A 803 12.73 -24.00 -34.59
C THR A 803 13.99 -24.64 -34.00
N PHE A 804 13.86 -25.76 -33.28
CA PHE A 804 14.98 -26.55 -32.77
C PHE A 804 15.87 -27.07 -33.90
N PHE A 805 15.29 -27.69 -34.94
CA PHE A 805 16.07 -28.17 -36.09
C PHE A 805 16.74 -27.03 -36.88
N LEU A 806 16.11 -25.85 -36.97
CA LEU A 806 16.69 -24.68 -37.63
C LEU A 806 17.86 -24.07 -36.82
N LEU A 807 17.72 -23.95 -35.49
CA LEU A 807 18.82 -23.57 -34.60
C LEU A 807 19.95 -24.59 -34.61
N LEU A 808 19.64 -25.88 -34.68
CA LEU A 808 20.60 -26.96 -34.83
C LEU A 808 21.38 -26.85 -36.14
N ALA A 809 20.72 -26.58 -37.27
CA ALA A 809 21.41 -26.35 -38.54
C ALA A 809 22.35 -25.12 -38.50
N VAL A 810 21.94 -24.03 -37.83
CA VAL A 810 22.77 -22.84 -37.61
C VAL A 810 23.96 -23.12 -36.68
N LEU A 811 23.80 -23.98 -35.68
CA LEU A 811 24.89 -24.43 -34.80
C LEU A 811 25.88 -25.33 -35.55
N LEU A 812 25.40 -26.35 -36.26
CA LEU A 812 26.25 -27.30 -36.99
C LEU A 812 27.07 -26.62 -38.09
N THR A 813 26.47 -25.71 -38.85
CA THR A 813 27.19 -24.91 -39.87
C THR A 813 28.26 -23.98 -39.27
N ARG A 814 28.10 -23.52 -38.01
CA ARG A 814 29.14 -22.76 -37.30
C ARG A 814 30.18 -23.64 -36.61
N PHE A 815 29.85 -24.86 -36.19
CA PHE A 815 30.76 -25.78 -35.49
C PHE A 815 31.74 -26.54 -36.39
N GLN A 816 31.62 -26.46 -37.72
CA GLN A 816 32.57 -27.08 -38.65
C GLN A 816 33.99 -26.47 -38.60
N ARG A 817 34.20 -25.28 -38.02
CA ARG A 817 35.51 -24.62 -37.94
C ARG A 817 36.16 -24.72 -36.56
N GLY A 818 37.05 -25.71 -36.40
CA GLY A 818 38.25 -25.56 -35.56
C GLY A 818 38.20 -26.03 -34.10
N ARG A 819 37.54 -27.15 -33.76
CA ARG A 819 37.67 -27.82 -32.45
C ARG A 819 37.78 -29.35 -32.57
N SER A 820 38.24 -30.00 -31.50
CA SER A 820 38.65 -31.41 -31.52
C SER A 820 37.49 -32.39 -31.79
N LEU A 821 37.84 -33.51 -32.44
CA LEU A 821 36.96 -34.64 -32.77
C LEU A 821 36.20 -35.20 -31.55
N HIS A 822 36.82 -35.20 -30.36
CA HIS A 822 36.20 -35.72 -29.15
C HIS A 822 35.10 -34.79 -28.62
N THR A 823 35.33 -33.47 -28.67
CA THR A 823 34.33 -32.46 -28.33
C THR A 823 33.12 -32.52 -29.27
N GLN A 824 33.37 -32.69 -30.57
CA GLN A 824 32.32 -32.87 -31.57
C GLN A 824 31.49 -34.14 -31.29
N ARG A 825 32.12 -35.30 -31.07
CA ARG A 825 31.41 -36.56 -30.75
C ARG A 825 30.50 -36.42 -29.53
N CYS A 826 30.99 -35.85 -28.43
CA CYS A 826 30.18 -35.62 -27.22
C CYS A 826 28.97 -34.71 -27.49
N PHE A 827 29.15 -33.64 -28.27
CA PHE A 827 28.06 -32.74 -28.66
C PHE A 827 27.01 -33.43 -29.55
N TYR A 828 27.44 -34.24 -30.52
CA TYR A 828 26.53 -35.05 -31.34
C TYR A 828 25.76 -36.10 -30.52
N SER A 829 26.37 -36.70 -29.48
CA SER A 829 25.67 -37.62 -28.57
C SER A 829 24.57 -36.92 -27.75
N ILE A 830 24.83 -35.71 -27.24
CA ILE A 830 23.82 -34.93 -26.50
C ILE A 830 22.64 -34.56 -27.43
N LEU A 831 22.93 -34.09 -28.64
CA LEU A 831 21.91 -33.76 -29.64
C LEU A 831 21.06 -34.98 -30.06
N LEU A 832 21.66 -36.17 -30.13
CA LEU A 832 20.93 -37.41 -30.38
C LEU A 832 19.93 -37.71 -29.23
N ILE A 833 20.35 -37.51 -27.99
CA ILE A 833 19.50 -37.70 -26.80
C ILE A 833 18.34 -36.70 -26.80
N ASP A 834 18.59 -35.42 -27.04
CA ASP A 834 17.53 -34.39 -27.11
C ASP A 834 16.53 -34.68 -28.25
N CYS A 835 17.01 -35.11 -29.43
CA CYS A 835 16.15 -35.55 -30.52
C CYS A 835 15.28 -36.76 -30.14
N PHE A 836 15.82 -37.75 -29.42
CA PHE A 836 15.04 -38.89 -28.92
C PHE A 836 14.00 -38.49 -27.88
N ILE A 837 14.32 -37.54 -26.99
CA ILE A 837 13.36 -37.00 -25.99
C ILE A 837 12.21 -36.27 -26.70
N LEU A 838 12.50 -35.44 -27.71
CA LEU A 838 11.47 -34.74 -28.50
C LEU A 838 10.59 -35.72 -29.30
N LEU A 839 11.16 -36.75 -29.91
CA LEU A 839 10.40 -37.82 -30.59
C LEU A 839 9.52 -38.60 -29.63
N TYR A 840 10.00 -38.91 -28.42
CA TYR A 840 9.23 -39.59 -27.38
C TYR A 840 8.05 -38.74 -26.89
N LEU A 841 8.26 -37.45 -26.63
CA LEU A 841 7.19 -36.52 -26.26
C LEU A 841 6.13 -36.37 -27.37
N TYR A 842 6.56 -36.27 -28.63
CA TYR A 842 5.67 -36.21 -29.78
C TYR A 842 4.82 -37.47 -29.94
N SER A 843 5.43 -38.65 -29.79
CA SER A 843 4.72 -39.94 -29.83
C SER A 843 3.77 -40.12 -28.63
N SER A 844 4.14 -39.67 -27.44
CA SER A 844 3.27 -39.76 -26.25
C SER A 844 1.99 -38.94 -26.42
N CYS A 845 2.08 -37.72 -26.96
CA CYS A 845 0.90 -36.88 -27.26
C CYS A 845 0.18 -37.22 -28.58
N SER A 846 0.61 -38.25 -29.33
CA SER A 846 -0.17 -38.78 -30.46
C SER A 846 -1.12 -39.91 -30.05
N HIS A 847 -0.86 -40.59 -28.92
CA HIS A 847 -1.63 -41.76 -28.47
C HIS A 847 -2.56 -41.51 -27.27
N THR A 848 -2.38 -40.43 -26.52
CA THR A 848 -3.26 -40.03 -25.40
C THR A 848 -3.62 -38.56 -25.50
N GLN A 849 -4.76 -38.16 -24.91
CA GLN A 849 -5.20 -36.76 -24.92
C GLN A 849 -4.22 -35.89 -24.11
N CYS A 850 -3.54 -34.98 -24.82
CA CYS A 850 -2.82 -33.82 -24.29
C CYS A 850 -3.63 -32.55 -24.64
#